data_AF-Q9UQQ1-F1
#
_entry.id   AF-Q9UQQ1-F1
#
_cell.length_a   1.000
_cell.length_b   1.000
_cell.length_c   1.000
_cell.angle_alpha   90.00
_cell.angle_beta   90.00
_cell.angle_gamma   90.00
#
_symmetry.space_group_name_H-M   'P 1'
#
loop_
_entity.id
_entity.type
_entity.pdbx_description
1 polymer ?
#
loop_
_entity_poly.entity_id
_entity_poly.type
_entity_poly.pdbx_seq_one_letter_code
_entity_poly.pdbx_strand_id
1 'polypeptide(L)'
;MQWTKVLGLGLGAAALLGLGIILGHFAIPKKANSLAPQDLDLEILETVMGQLDAHRIRENLRELSREPHLASSPRDEDLVQLLLQRWKDPESGLDSAEASTYEVLLSFPSQEQPNVVDIVGPTGGIIHSCHRTEENVTGEQGGPDVVQPYAAYAPSGTPQGLLVYANRGAEEDFKELQTQGIKLEGTIALTRYGGVGRGAKAVNAAKHGVAGVLVYTDPADINDGLSSPDETFPNSWYLPPSGVERGSYYEYFGDPLTPYLPAVPSSFRVDLANVSGFPPIPTQPIGFQDARDLLCNLNGTLAPATWQGALGCHYRLGPGFRPDGDFPADSQVNVSVYNRLELRNSSNVLGIIRGAVEPDRYVLYGNHRDSWVHGAVDPSSGTAVLLELSRVLGTLLKKGTWRPRRSIVFASWGAEEFGLIGSTEFTEEFFNKLQERTVAYINVDISVFANATLRVQGTPPVQSVVFSATKEIRSPGPGDLSIYDNWIRYFNRSSPVYGLVPSLGSLGAGSDYAPFVHFLGISSMDIAYTYDRSKTSARIYPTYHTAFDTFDYVDKFLDPGFSSHQAVARTAGSVILRLSDSFFLPLKVSDYSETLRSFLQAAQQDLGALLEQHSISLGPLVTAVEKFEAEAAALGQRISTLQKGSPDPLQVRMLNDQLMLLERTFLNPRAFPEERYYSHVLWAPRTGSVVTFPGLSNACSRARDTASGSEAWAEVQRQLSIVVTALEGAAATLRPVADL
;
A
#
# COMPACT_ATOMS: atom_id res chain seq x y z
N MET A 1 -57.89 65.64 0.80
CA MET A 1 -57.32 64.58 1.67
C MET A 1 -55.82 64.50 1.39
N GLN A 2 -54.97 64.66 2.41
CA GLN A 2 -53.51 64.67 2.25
C GLN A 2 -52.99 63.28 1.87
N TRP A 3 -52.81 63.03 0.58
CA TRP A 3 -52.28 61.78 0.02
C TRP A 3 -50.94 61.37 0.64
N THR A 4 -50.13 62.33 1.08
CA THR A 4 -48.87 62.10 1.80
C THR A 4 -49.06 61.34 3.13
N LYS A 5 -50.16 61.59 3.86
CA LYS A 5 -50.46 60.86 5.11
C LYS A 5 -50.84 59.41 4.84
N VAL A 6 -51.59 59.16 3.77
CA VAL A 6 -51.99 57.79 3.37
C VAL A 6 -50.77 57.00 2.88
N LEU A 7 -49.91 57.61 2.07
CA LEU A 7 -48.69 56.96 1.59
C LEU A 7 -47.71 56.66 2.73
N GLY A 8 -47.55 57.60 3.67
CA GLY A 8 -46.71 57.42 4.86
C GLY A 8 -47.21 56.30 5.77
N LEU A 9 -48.54 56.21 5.98
CA LEU A 9 -49.16 55.09 6.72
C LEU A 9 -48.95 53.75 6.01
N GLY A 10 -49.09 53.71 4.68
CA GLY A 10 -48.86 52.50 3.89
C GLY A 10 -47.41 51.99 3.97
N LEU A 11 -46.43 52.89 3.80
CA LEU A 11 -45.01 52.55 3.93
C LEU A 11 -44.63 52.13 5.35
N GLY A 12 -45.15 52.82 6.37
CA GLY A 12 -44.94 52.45 7.78
C GLY A 12 -45.51 51.08 8.11
N ALA A 13 -46.71 50.76 7.62
CA ALA A 13 -47.32 49.44 7.80
C ALA A 13 -46.53 48.34 7.08
N ALA A 14 -46.06 48.59 5.86
CA ALA A 14 -45.22 47.64 5.12
C ALA A 14 -43.87 47.39 5.80
N ALA A 15 -43.24 48.44 6.34
CA ALA A 15 -41.99 48.33 7.10
C ALA A 15 -42.18 47.54 8.41
N LEU A 16 -43.27 47.80 9.15
CA LEU A 16 -43.62 47.05 10.35
C LEU A 16 -43.96 45.59 10.06
N LEU A 17 -44.66 45.31 8.95
CA LEU A 17 -44.93 43.95 8.50
C LEU A 17 -43.63 43.24 8.12
N GLY A 18 -42.74 43.90 7.36
CA GLY A 18 -41.43 43.37 7.00
C GLY A 18 -40.56 43.08 8.23
N LEU A 19 -40.52 44.01 9.18
CA LEU A 19 -39.81 43.82 10.44
C LEU A 19 -40.42 42.69 11.28
N GLY A 20 -41.75 42.58 11.30
CA GLY A 20 -42.48 41.50 11.97
C GLY A 20 -42.25 40.13 11.32
N ILE A 21 -42.11 40.06 9.99
CA ILE A 21 -41.74 38.83 9.26
C ILE A 21 -40.28 38.45 9.56
N ILE A 22 -39.36 39.42 9.58
CA ILE A 22 -37.95 39.19 9.92
C ILE A 22 -37.84 38.72 11.39
N LEU A 23 -38.43 39.47 12.32
CA LEU A 23 -38.48 39.10 13.73
C LEU A 23 -39.16 37.75 13.92
N GLY A 24 -40.29 37.48 13.28
CA GLY A 24 -40.95 36.18 13.32
C GLY A 24 -40.08 35.06 12.77
N HIS A 25 -39.40 35.27 11.64
CA HIS A 25 -38.49 34.30 11.04
C HIS A 25 -37.29 33.95 11.95
N PHE A 26 -36.78 34.93 12.71
CA PHE A 26 -35.66 34.73 13.63
C PHE A 26 -36.07 34.42 15.08
N ALA A 27 -37.31 34.73 15.48
CA ALA A 27 -37.85 34.48 16.82
C ALA A 27 -38.62 33.17 16.92
N ILE A 28 -39.10 32.61 15.80
CA ILE A 28 -39.41 31.19 15.75
C ILE A 28 -38.06 30.51 15.95
N PRO A 29 -37.83 29.78 17.06
CA PRO A 29 -36.70 28.90 17.12
C PRO A 29 -36.90 27.97 15.93
N LYS A 30 -36.08 28.14 14.88
CA LYS A 30 -35.85 27.04 13.96
C LYS A 30 -35.50 25.92 14.91
N LYS A 31 -36.33 24.87 14.98
CA LYS A 31 -35.83 23.59 15.47
C LYS A 31 -34.50 23.51 14.76
N ALA A 32 -33.41 23.62 15.51
CA ALA A 32 -32.18 23.15 14.96
C ALA A 32 -32.59 21.77 14.48
N ASN A 33 -32.56 21.53 13.18
CA ASN A 33 -32.41 20.17 12.72
C ASN A 33 -30.97 19.79 13.15
N SER A 34 -30.66 19.87 14.45
CA SER A 34 -29.91 18.85 15.11
C SER A 34 -30.74 17.62 14.84
N LEU A 35 -30.47 16.98 13.70
CA LEU A 35 -30.66 15.56 13.57
C LEU A 35 -30.15 15.03 14.91
N ALA A 36 -31.05 14.51 15.74
CA ALA A 36 -30.62 13.71 16.87
C ALA A 36 -29.59 12.73 16.28
N PRO A 37 -28.39 12.58 16.86
CA PRO A 37 -27.44 11.62 16.34
C PRO A 37 -28.21 10.33 16.10
N GLN A 38 -28.20 9.85 14.86
CA GLN A 38 -28.69 8.52 14.50
C GLN A 38 -27.45 7.65 14.37
N ASP A 39 -27.57 6.39 14.79
CA ASP A 39 -26.55 5.39 14.47
C ASP A 39 -26.55 5.18 12.94
N LEU A 40 -25.66 4.34 12.41
CA LEU A 40 -25.62 4.05 10.98
C LEU A 40 -27.03 3.84 10.37
N ASP A 41 -27.41 4.72 9.44
CA ASP A 41 -28.67 4.63 8.72
C ASP A 41 -28.54 3.59 7.59
N LEU A 42 -29.23 2.47 7.74
CA LEU A 42 -29.21 1.37 6.78
C LEU A 42 -29.87 1.74 5.45
N GLU A 43 -30.83 2.67 5.42
CA GLU A 43 -31.45 3.15 4.17
C GLU A 43 -30.46 4.01 3.38
N ILE A 44 -29.66 4.83 4.07
CA ILE A 44 -28.56 5.58 3.43
C ILE A 44 -27.49 4.62 2.93
N LEU A 45 -27.11 3.62 3.73
CA LEU A 45 -26.16 2.59 3.31
C LEU A 45 -26.64 1.90 2.03
N GLU A 46 -27.87 1.41 1.99
CA GLU A 46 -28.47 0.77 0.81
C GLU A 46 -28.52 1.73 -0.39
N THR A 47 -28.88 3.00 -0.15
CA THR A 47 -28.91 4.05 -1.17
C THR A 47 -27.53 4.27 -1.80
N VAL A 48 -26.46 4.32 -1.00
CA VAL A 48 -25.09 4.46 -1.49
C VAL A 48 -24.70 3.20 -2.28
N MET A 49 -24.96 2.00 -1.74
CA MET A 49 -24.64 0.74 -2.43
C MET A 49 -25.33 0.62 -3.79
N GLY A 50 -26.56 1.13 -3.91
CA GLY A 50 -27.33 1.16 -5.16
C GLY A 50 -26.88 2.22 -6.16
N GLN A 51 -26.22 3.29 -5.73
CA GLN A 51 -25.77 4.39 -6.59
C GLN A 51 -24.33 4.24 -7.12
N LEU A 52 -23.51 3.38 -6.50
CA LEU A 52 -22.16 3.07 -6.99
C LEU A 52 -22.24 2.30 -8.31
N ASP A 53 -21.90 2.97 -9.41
CA ASP A 53 -22.13 2.47 -10.77
C ASP A 53 -20.85 1.94 -11.44
N ALA A 54 -20.86 0.66 -11.84
CA ALA A 54 -19.75 0.02 -12.55
C ALA A 54 -19.39 0.75 -13.86
N HIS A 55 -20.39 1.31 -14.57
CA HIS A 55 -20.13 2.06 -15.80
C HIS A 55 -19.36 3.35 -15.52
N ARG A 56 -19.69 4.06 -14.44
CA ARG A 56 -18.94 5.27 -14.05
C ARG A 56 -17.53 4.96 -13.60
N ILE A 57 -17.34 3.86 -12.88
CA ILE A 57 -15.99 3.40 -12.50
C ILE A 57 -15.17 3.09 -13.76
N ARG A 58 -15.77 2.41 -14.75
CA ARG A 58 -15.13 2.14 -16.04
C ARG A 58 -14.71 3.42 -16.77
N GLU A 59 -15.59 4.42 -16.85
CA GLU A 59 -15.25 5.69 -17.52
C GLU A 59 -14.23 6.51 -16.73
N ASN A 60 -14.25 6.44 -15.39
CA ASN A 60 -13.18 7.02 -14.57
C ASN A 60 -11.84 6.36 -14.90
N LEU A 61 -11.79 5.02 -14.94
CA LEU A 61 -10.56 4.31 -15.24
C LEU A 61 -10.03 4.68 -16.62
N ARG A 62 -10.90 4.67 -17.64
CA ARG A 62 -10.55 5.04 -19.02
C ARG A 62 -9.89 6.42 -19.09
N GLU A 63 -10.46 7.41 -18.40
CA GLU A 63 -9.88 8.76 -18.39
C GLU A 63 -8.54 8.79 -17.65
N LEU A 64 -8.44 8.17 -16.48
CA LEU A 64 -7.22 8.17 -15.67
C LEU A 64 -6.04 7.52 -16.40
N SER A 65 -6.25 6.35 -17.01
CA SER A 65 -5.18 5.55 -17.62
C SER A 65 -4.98 5.80 -19.12
N ARG A 66 -5.61 6.84 -19.69
CA ARG A 66 -5.55 7.13 -21.14
C ARG A 66 -4.12 7.39 -21.64
N GLU A 67 -3.30 8.00 -20.81
CA GLU A 67 -1.95 8.44 -21.12
C GLU A 67 -1.02 8.12 -19.95
N PRO A 68 0.28 7.89 -20.20
CA PRO A 68 1.24 7.69 -19.13
C PRO A 68 1.30 8.87 -18.16
N HIS A 69 1.40 8.59 -16.86
CA HIS A 69 1.31 9.63 -15.82
C HIS A 69 2.27 9.38 -14.65
N LEU A 70 3.57 9.38 -14.97
CA LEU A 70 4.63 9.37 -13.97
C LEU A 70 4.55 10.60 -13.06
N ALA A 71 4.91 10.45 -11.79
CA ALA A 71 4.88 11.54 -10.82
C ALA A 71 5.56 12.80 -11.36
N SER A 72 4.91 13.96 -11.17
CA SER A 72 5.37 15.27 -11.63
C SER A 72 5.45 15.45 -13.17
N SER A 73 4.91 14.50 -13.95
CA SER A 73 4.72 14.69 -15.40
C SER A 73 3.56 15.65 -15.69
N PRO A 74 3.48 16.22 -16.90
CA PRO A 74 2.34 17.04 -17.29
C PRO A 74 0.99 16.34 -17.13
N ARG A 75 0.90 15.05 -17.48
CA ARG A 75 -0.35 14.28 -17.34
C ARG A 75 -0.70 14.06 -15.86
N ASP A 76 0.28 13.77 -15.02
CA ASP A 76 0.08 13.63 -13.58
C ASP A 76 -0.51 14.91 -12.96
N GLU A 77 -0.01 16.08 -13.36
CA GLU A 77 -0.55 17.38 -12.95
C GLU A 77 -1.94 17.68 -13.54
N ASP A 78 -2.23 17.24 -14.77
CA ASP A 78 -3.59 17.31 -15.33
C ASP A 78 -4.59 16.49 -14.48
N LEU A 79 -4.16 15.33 -13.97
CA LEU A 79 -4.99 14.50 -13.10
C LEU A 79 -5.22 15.16 -11.72
N VAL A 80 -4.27 15.95 -11.19
CA VAL A 80 -4.49 16.83 -10.02
C VAL A 80 -5.66 17.78 -10.29
N GLN A 81 -5.65 18.44 -11.45
CA GLN A 81 -6.72 19.36 -11.84
C GLN A 81 -8.06 18.65 -12.04
N LEU A 82 -8.05 17.45 -12.62
CA LEU A 82 -9.24 16.62 -12.78
C LEU A 82 -9.88 16.28 -11.42
N LEU A 83 -9.10 15.83 -10.45
CA LEU A 83 -9.57 15.53 -9.09
C LEU A 83 -10.15 16.78 -8.42
N LEU A 84 -9.43 17.89 -8.45
CA LEU A 84 -9.90 19.17 -7.92
C LEU A 84 -11.22 19.61 -8.56
N GLN A 85 -11.35 19.47 -9.88
CA GLN A 85 -12.56 19.82 -10.61
C GLN A 85 -13.74 18.95 -10.15
N ARG A 86 -13.56 17.62 -10.10
CA ARG A 86 -14.62 16.68 -9.72
C ARG A 86 -15.05 16.87 -8.26
N TRP A 87 -14.10 17.12 -7.36
CA TRP A 87 -14.40 17.34 -5.95
C TRP A 87 -14.94 18.74 -5.62
N LYS A 88 -14.75 19.72 -6.50
CA LYS A 88 -15.36 21.06 -6.39
C LYS A 88 -16.68 21.18 -7.16
N ASP A 89 -17.17 20.09 -7.75
CA ASP A 89 -18.42 20.08 -8.51
C ASP A 89 -19.61 20.58 -7.64
N PRO A 90 -20.45 21.51 -8.14
CA PRO A 90 -21.57 22.05 -7.37
C PRO A 90 -22.65 21.04 -6.99
N GLU A 91 -22.82 19.97 -7.78
CA GLU A 91 -23.92 19.01 -7.64
C GLU A 91 -23.51 17.71 -6.95
N SER A 92 -22.24 17.34 -7.07
CA SER A 92 -21.69 16.06 -6.63
C SER A 92 -20.34 16.15 -5.92
N GLY A 93 -19.82 17.36 -5.72
CA GLY A 93 -18.55 17.60 -5.03
C GLY A 93 -18.64 17.55 -3.50
N LEU A 94 -17.52 17.85 -2.87
CA LEU A 94 -17.30 17.77 -1.42
C LEU A 94 -17.46 19.15 -0.77
N ASP A 95 -17.20 19.27 0.54
CA ASP A 95 -17.25 20.58 1.23
C ASP A 95 -16.04 21.44 0.84
N SER A 96 -14.87 20.82 0.72
CA SER A 96 -13.63 21.46 0.26
C SER A 96 -12.73 20.47 -0.47
N ALA A 97 -11.91 20.98 -1.38
CA ALA A 97 -10.83 20.24 -2.01
C ALA A 97 -9.63 21.13 -2.29
N GLU A 98 -8.43 20.66 -1.97
CA GLU A 98 -7.18 21.41 -2.10
C GLU A 98 -6.03 20.50 -2.51
N ALA A 99 -5.05 21.09 -3.19
CA ALA A 99 -3.79 20.42 -3.48
C ALA A 99 -2.70 20.97 -2.55
N SER A 100 -1.86 20.07 -2.04
CA SER A 100 -0.66 20.39 -1.26
C SER A 100 0.55 19.86 -2.00
N THR A 101 1.54 20.72 -2.23
CA THR A 101 2.71 20.42 -3.07
C THR A 101 3.94 20.27 -2.20
N TYR A 102 4.66 19.16 -2.41
CA TYR A 102 5.96 18.88 -1.82
C TYR A 102 7.03 18.92 -2.92
N GLU A 103 8.20 19.46 -2.62
CA GLU A 103 9.37 19.43 -3.51
C GLU A 103 10.22 18.22 -3.12
N VAL A 104 10.20 17.17 -3.94
CA VAL A 104 10.70 15.83 -3.60
C VAL A 104 11.77 15.40 -4.58
N LEU A 105 12.74 14.60 -4.11
CA LEU A 105 13.82 14.06 -4.93
C LEU A 105 13.35 12.80 -5.64
N LEU A 106 13.15 12.88 -6.95
CA LEU A 106 12.72 11.77 -7.80
C LEU A 106 13.85 11.29 -8.71
N SER A 107 13.72 10.10 -9.27
CA SER A 107 14.70 9.49 -10.16
C SER A 107 14.15 9.29 -11.56
N PHE A 108 14.79 9.81 -12.60
CA PHE A 108 14.32 9.64 -13.99
C PHE A 108 15.40 8.99 -14.85
N PRO A 109 15.03 8.11 -15.81
CA PRO A 109 15.99 7.65 -16.80
C PRO A 109 16.26 8.79 -17.79
N SER A 110 17.48 8.86 -18.34
CA SER A 110 17.80 9.90 -19.32
C SER A 110 17.07 9.68 -20.65
N GLN A 111 16.45 10.73 -21.17
CA GLN A 111 15.87 10.73 -22.52
C GLN A 111 16.93 10.84 -23.61
N GLU A 112 18.01 11.59 -23.36
CA GLU A 112 19.11 11.81 -24.31
C GLU A 112 20.06 10.61 -24.40
N GLN A 113 20.24 9.90 -23.27
CA GLN A 113 21.11 8.74 -23.15
C GLN A 113 20.38 7.62 -22.41
N PRO A 114 19.52 6.85 -23.08
CA PRO A 114 18.73 5.80 -22.43
C PRO A 114 19.62 4.72 -21.81
N ASN A 115 19.07 4.01 -20.83
CA ASN A 115 19.73 2.84 -20.26
C ASN A 115 19.84 1.75 -21.32
N VAL A 116 20.95 1.01 -21.33
CA VAL A 116 21.23 -0.03 -22.33
C VAL A 116 21.89 -1.22 -21.66
N VAL A 117 21.48 -2.42 -22.06
CA VAL A 117 22.15 -3.66 -21.72
C VAL A 117 22.66 -4.28 -23.02
N ASP A 118 23.97 -4.43 -23.13
CA ASP A 118 24.64 -4.92 -24.33
C ASP A 118 25.50 -6.15 -24.01
N ILE A 119 25.63 -7.05 -24.98
CA ILE A 119 26.65 -8.10 -24.97
C ILE A 119 27.83 -7.59 -25.79
N VAL A 120 28.98 -7.50 -25.14
CA VAL A 120 30.24 -7.04 -25.72
C VAL A 120 31.12 -8.25 -26.00
N GLY A 121 31.49 -8.44 -27.26
CA GLY A 121 32.36 -9.53 -27.68
C GLY A 121 33.82 -9.32 -27.26
N PRO A 122 34.68 -10.32 -27.45
CA PRO A 122 36.09 -10.27 -27.01
C PRO A 122 36.93 -9.15 -27.65
N THR A 123 36.50 -8.64 -28.81
CA THR A 123 37.15 -7.53 -29.53
C THR A 123 36.68 -6.15 -29.07
N GLY A 124 35.75 -6.08 -28.10
CA GLY A 124 35.16 -4.83 -27.59
C GLY A 124 33.96 -4.31 -28.39
N GLY A 125 33.54 -5.00 -29.46
CA GLY A 125 32.35 -4.65 -30.23
C GLY A 125 31.06 -5.16 -29.57
N ILE A 126 29.97 -4.39 -29.67
CA ILE A 126 28.63 -4.84 -29.30
C ILE A 126 28.17 -5.89 -30.32
N ILE A 127 27.80 -7.09 -29.85
CA ILE A 127 27.34 -8.20 -30.68
C ILE A 127 25.83 -8.46 -30.55
N HIS A 128 25.23 -8.03 -29.45
CA HIS A 128 23.80 -8.10 -29.20
C HIS A 128 23.39 -6.99 -28.22
N SER A 129 22.20 -6.44 -28.40
CA SER A 129 21.64 -5.41 -27.52
C SER A 129 20.26 -5.87 -27.06
N CYS A 130 20.02 -5.83 -25.75
CA CYS A 130 18.70 -6.09 -25.19
C CYS A 130 17.72 -4.99 -25.58
N HIS A 131 16.42 -5.29 -25.46
CA HIS A 131 15.38 -4.33 -25.77
C HIS A 131 15.37 -3.17 -24.76
N ARG A 132 15.35 -1.94 -25.28
CA ARG A 132 15.28 -0.71 -24.46
C ARG A 132 13.85 -0.29 -24.14
N THR A 133 12.89 -0.83 -24.88
CA THR A 133 11.47 -0.52 -24.76
C THR A 133 10.67 -1.80 -24.93
N GLU A 134 9.47 -1.80 -24.37
CA GLU A 134 8.52 -2.89 -24.56
C GLU A 134 7.93 -2.84 -25.98
N GLU A 135 7.47 -3.98 -26.48
CA GLU A 135 6.87 -4.08 -27.81
C GLU A 135 5.51 -3.37 -27.86
N ASN A 136 5.27 -2.60 -28.92
CA ASN A 136 4.01 -1.93 -29.14
C ASN A 136 2.97 -2.82 -29.82
N VAL A 137 2.21 -3.57 -29.01
CA VAL A 137 1.27 -4.58 -29.50
C VAL A 137 -0.17 -4.06 -29.71
N THR A 138 -0.61 -3.06 -28.94
CA THR A 138 -1.96 -2.45 -29.10
C THR A 138 -1.94 -0.99 -29.54
N GLY A 139 -0.78 -0.36 -29.65
CA GLY A 139 -0.62 1.06 -29.94
C GLY A 139 -0.28 1.90 -28.70
N GLU A 140 -0.66 1.44 -27.51
CA GLU A 140 -0.50 2.16 -26.24
C GLU A 140 0.91 2.02 -25.63
N GLN A 141 1.65 0.94 -25.91
CA GLN A 141 2.98 0.73 -25.29
C GLN A 141 4.10 1.56 -25.93
N GLY A 142 3.77 2.34 -26.97
CA GLY A 142 4.71 3.23 -27.64
C GLY A 142 4.42 4.71 -27.36
N GLY A 143 5.33 5.57 -27.81
CA GLY A 143 5.20 7.02 -27.64
C GLY A 143 6.29 7.60 -26.73
N PRO A 144 6.49 8.92 -26.74
CA PRO A 144 7.57 9.57 -26.01
C PRO A 144 7.35 9.59 -24.49
N ASP A 145 6.10 9.53 -24.03
CA ASP A 145 5.75 9.59 -22.60
C ASP A 145 5.73 8.21 -21.95
N VAL A 146 5.81 7.12 -22.72
CA VAL A 146 6.01 5.77 -22.19
C VAL A 146 7.46 5.65 -21.72
N VAL A 147 7.65 5.80 -20.41
CA VAL A 147 8.97 5.78 -19.78
C VAL A 147 9.65 4.44 -20.09
N GLN A 148 10.92 4.47 -20.50
CA GLN A 148 11.69 3.24 -20.71
C GLN A 148 11.77 2.40 -19.42
N PRO A 149 11.94 1.07 -19.50
CA PRO A 149 12.21 0.27 -18.31
C PRO A 149 13.45 0.76 -17.58
N TYR A 150 13.36 0.90 -16.26
CA TYR A 150 14.49 1.31 -15.43
C TYR A 150 14.24 0.94 -13.96
N ALA A 151 15.32 0.83 -13.20
CA ALA A 151 15.29 0.74 -11.75
C ALA A 151 15.43 2.15 -11.17
N ALA A 152 14.34 2.75 -10.69
CA ALA A 152 14.40 4.09 -10.11
C ALA A 152 15.33 4.09 -8.87
N TYR A 153 16.13 5.15 -8.78
CA TYR A 153 17.24 5.34 -7.83
C TYR A 153 18.47 4.45 -8.02
N ALA A 154 18.50 3.56 -9.02
CA ALA A 154 19.75 2.90 -9.39
C ALA A 154 20.79 3.93 -9.86
N PRO A 155 22.02 3.91 -9.33
CA PRO A 155 23.03 4.91 -9.65
C PRO A 155 23.48 4.78 -11.10
N SER A 156 23.88 5.91 -11.69
CA SER A 156 24.49 5.92 -13.01
C SER A 156 25.83 5.17 -13.02
N GLY A 157 26.10 4.45 -14.10
CA GLY A 157 27.35 3.72 -14.30
C GLY A 157 27.26 2.74 -15.46
N THR A 158 28.41 2.27 -15.92
CA THR A 158 28.52 1.36 -17.07
C THR A 158 29.37 0.11 -16.76
N PRO A 159 29.08 -0.65 -15.67
CA PRO A 159 29.83 -1.86 -15.36
C PRO A 159 29.76 -2.85 -16.51
N GLN A 160 30.86 -3.56 -16.74
CA GLN A 160 30.97 -4.60 -17.74
C GLN A 160 31.68 -5.80 -17.13
N GLY A 161 31.08 -6.98 -17.27
CA GLY A 161 31.60 -8.19 -16.66
C GLY A 161 30.98 -9.47 -17.19
N LEU A 162 31.54 -10.60 -16.79
CA LEU A 162 30.95 -11.90 -17.09
C LEU A 162 29.60 -12.02 -16.37
N LEU A 163 28.61 -12.60 -17.06
CA LEU A 163 27.28 -12.83 -16.51
C LEU A 163 27.29 -14.00 -15.53
N VAL A 164 26.60 -13.86 -14.40
CA VAL A 164 26.28 -14.94 -13.45
C VAL A 164 24.78 -14.93 -13.14
N TYR A 165 24.20 -16.10 -12.86
CA TYR A 165 22.80 -16.18 -12.45
C TYR A 165 22.68 -16.33 -10.93
N ALA A 166 22.02 -15.37 -10.29
CA ALA A 166 21.93 -15.28 -8.82
C ALA A 166 20.48 -15.43 -8.30
N ASN A 167 19.65 -16.25 -8.98
CA ASN A 167 18.29 -16.57 -8.56
C ASN A 167 17.47 -15.34 -8.16
N ARG A 168 17.10 -15.18 -6.89
CA ARG A 168 16.26 -14.08 -6.39
C ARG A 168 17.09 -12.97 -5.74
N GLY A 169 18.42 -13.01 -5.82
CA GLY A 169 19.31 -11.99 -5.30
C GLY A 169 19.33 -11.89 -3.77
N ALA A 170 18.93 -12.96 -3.07
CA ALA A 170 19.12 -13.04 -1.62
C ALA A 170 20.62 -13.16 -1.29
N GLU A 171 21.04 -12.81 -0.08
CA GLU A 171 22.44 -12.94 0.33
C GLU A 171 22.91 -14.40 0.27
N GLU A 172 21.99 -15.34 0.54
CA GLU A 172 22.20 -16.78 0.45
C GLU A 172 22.45 -17.25 -0.99
N ASP A 173 21.84 -16.60 -1.99
CA ASP A 173 22.06 -16.94 -3.40
C ASP A 173 23.53 -16.63 -3.80
N PHE A 174 24.08 -15.50 -3.35
CA PHE A 174 25.48 -15.16 -3.62
C PHE A 174 26.47 -16.06 -2.86
N LYS A 175 26.14 -16.44 -1.62
CA LYS A 175 26.93 -17.42 -0.84
C LYS A 175 26.95 -18.80 -1.51
N GLU A 176 25.84 -19.22 -2.08
CA GLU A 176 25.77 -20.47 -2.85
C GLU A 176 26.68 -20.41 -4.09
N LEU A 177 26.65 -19.31 -4.86
CA LEU A 177 27.56 -19.14 -6.01
C LEU A 177 29.04 -19.25 -5.62
N GLN A 178 29.43 -18.63 -4.50
CA GLN A 178 30.80 -18.75 -3.98
C GLN A 178 31.14 -20.18 -3.54
N THR A 179 30.18 -20.89 -2.93
CA THR A 179 30.33 -22.30 -2.54
C THR A 179 30.53 -23.21 -3.76
N GLN A 180 29.91 -22.87 -4.89
CA GLN A 180 30.11 -23.52 -6.19
C GLN A 180 31.44 -23.11 -6.88
N GLY A 181 32.27 -22.28 -6.22
CA GLY A 181 33.58 -21.86 -6.72
C GLY A 181 33.54 -20.71 -7.74
N ILE A 182 32.40 -20.02 -7.88
CA ILE A 182 32.24 -18.91 -8.82
C ILE A 182 32.82 -17.63 -8.19
N LYS A 183 33.71 -16.94 -8.93
CA LYS A 183 34.23 -15.62 -8.54
C LYS A 183 33.26 -14.54 -8.97
N LEU A 184 32.78 -13.74 -8.01
CA LEU A 184 31.74 -12.73 -8.23
C LEU A 184 32.30 -11.31 -8.47
N GLU A 185 33.54 -11.04 -8.05
CA GLU A 185 34.18 -9.74 -8.21
C GLU A 185 34.17 -9.27 -9.68
N GLY A 186 33.59 -8.10 -9.93
CA GLY A 186 33.49 -7.51 -11.27
C GLY A 186 32.46 -8.15 -12.20
N THR A 187 31.65 -9.11 -11.74
CA THR A 187 30.61 -9.76 -12.57
C THR A 187 29.35 -8.91 -12.71
N ILE A 188 28.49 -9.28 -13.66
CA ILE A 188 27.11 -8.81 -13.75
C ILE A 188 26.19 -9.93 -13.28
N ALA A 189 25.35 -9.67 -12.27
CA ALA A 189 24.40 -10.67 -11.77
C ALA A 189 23.03 -10.51 -12.43
N LEU A 190 22.52 -11.58 -13.03
CA LEU A 190 21.13 -11.68 -13.44
C LEU A 190 20.30 -12.32 -12.33
N THR A 191 19.23 -11.63 -11.95
CA THR A 191 18.30 -12.07 -10.91
C THR A 191 16.88 -12.04 -11.44
N ARG A 192 16.00 -12.88 -10.90
CA ARG A 192 14.55 -12.77 -11.11
C ARG A 192 13.87 -12.04 -9.96
N TYR A 193 12.70 -11.48 -10.25
CA TYR A 193 11.79 -10.92 -9.24
C TYR A 193 11.35 -11.97 -8.20
N GLY A 194 10.70 -11.51 -7.14
CA GLY A 194 10.35 -12.32 -5.97
C GLY A 194 11.49 -12.48 -4.96
N GLY A 195 11.17 -13.01 -3.79
CA GLY A 195 12.12 -13.12 -2.68
C GLY A 195 12.39 -11.78 -2.00
N VAL A 196 13.65 -11.37 -1.93
CA VAL A 196 14.05 -10.08 -1.36
C VAL A 196 13.60 -8.90 -2.22
N GLY A 197 13.47 -7.73 -1.59
CA GLY A 197 13.06 -6.49 -2.26
C GLY A 197 14.02 -6.05 -3.37
N ARG A 198 13.54 -5.22 -4.30
CA ARG A 198 14.26 -4.75 -5.49
C ARG A 198 15.64 -4.16 -5.14
N GLY A 199 15.68 -3.15 -4.27
CA GLY A 199 16.92 -2.53 -3.79
C GLY A 199 17.86 -3.49 -3.06
N ALA A 200 17.30 -4.42 -2.28
CA ALA A 200 18.07 -5.41 -1.54
C ALA A 200 18.87 -6.36 -2.46
N LYS A 201 18.39 -6.64 -3.69
CA LYS A 201 19.16 -7.42 -4.68
C LYS A 201 20.48 -6.74 -5.02
N ALA A 202 20.47 -5.43 -5.24
CA ALA A 202 21.65 -4.63 -5.53
C ALA A 202 22.58 -4.51 -4.31
N VAL A 203 22.01 -4.31 -3.12
CA VAL A 203 22.78 -4.27 -1.86
C VAL A 203 23.51 -5.59 -1.61
N ASN A 204 22.80 -6.71 -1.75
CA ASN A 204 23.39 -8.04 -1.56
C ASN A 204 24.46 -8.33 -2.61
N ALA A 205 24.18 -8.05 -3.89
CA ALA A 205 25.16 -8.24 -4.97
C ALA A 205 26.46 -7.45 -4.72
N ALA A 206 26.35 -6.18 -4.33
CA ALA A 206 27.50 -5.32 -4.07
C ALA A 206 28.39 -5.82 -2.92
N LYS A 207 27.80 -6.38 -1.84
CA LYS A 207 28.56 -7.01 -0.73
C LYS A 207 29.50 -8.12 -1.21
N HIS A 208 29.18 -8.77 -2.33
CA HIS A 208 29.95 -9.87 -2.90
C HIS A 208 30.81 -9.45 -4.12
N GLY A 209 30.97 -8.15 -4.37
CA GLY A 209 31.83 -7.62 -5.44
C GLY A 209 31.20 -7.60 -6.83
N VAL A 210 29.90 -7.89 -6.95
CA VAL A 210 29.17 -7.76 -8.23
C VAL A 210 29.12 -6.29 -8.63
N ALA A 211 29.40 -5.99 -9.90
CA ALA A 211 29.52 -4.62 -10.41
C ALA A 211 28.20 -4.05 -10.93
N GLY A 212 27.25 -4.89 -11.34
CA GLY A 212 25.92 -4.47 -11.80
C GLY A 212 24.90 -5.61 -11.74
N VAL A 213 23.61 -5.24 -11.69
CA VAL A 213 22.50 -6.20 -11.54
C VAL A 213 21.49 -6.04 -12.68
N LEU A 214 21.06 -7.18 -13.22
CA LEU A 214 19.91 -7.28 -14.10
C LEU A 214 18.76 -7.96 -13.35
N VAL A 215 17.54 -7.48 -13.56
CA VAL A 215 16.33 -8.03 -12.94
C VAL A 215 15.29 -8.35 -14.01
N TYR A 216 14.73 -9.55 -14.00
CA TYR A 216 13.67 -9.94 -14.95
C TYR A 216 12.50 -10.64 -14.26
N THR A 217 11.33 -10.64 -14.90
CA THR A 217 10.15 -11.38 -14.41
C THR A 217 10.11 -12.75 -15.07
N ASP A 218 10.33 -13.81 -14.30
CA ASP A 218 10.30 -15.17 -14.84
C ASP A 218 8.85 -15.63 -15.10
N PRO A 219 8.54 -16.22 -16.28
CA PRO A 219 7.23 -16.78 -16.56
C PRO A 219 6.74 -17.82 -15.53
N ALA A 220 7.65 -18.51 -14.82
CA ALA A 220 7.28 -19.43 -13.75
C ALA A 220 6.61 -18.72 -12.56
N ASP A 221 6.97 -17.46 -12.29
CA ASP A 221 6.49 -16.68 -11.16
C ASP A 221 5.28 -15.79 -11.51
N ILE A 222 4.91 -15.68 -12.80
CA ILE A 222 3.88 -14.72 -13.26
C ILE A 222 2.90 -15.24 -14.32
N ASN A 223 3.33 -16.16 -15.19
CA ASN A 223 2.57 -16.57 -16.37
C ASN A 223 2.17 -18.05 -16.38
N ASP A 224 2.20 -18.74 -15.22
CA ASP A 224 1.97 -20.19 -15.18
C ASP A 224 2.95 -20.99 -16.05
N GLY A 225 4.14 -20.44 -16.25
CA GLY A 225 5.18 -20.98 -17.12
C GLY A 225 4.97 -20.76 -18.62
N LEU A 226 3.93 -20.02 -19.03
CA LEU A 226 3.64 -19.71 -20.43
C LEU A 226 4.37 -18.44 -20.89
N SER A 227 4.86 -18.44 -22.12
CA SER A 227 5.77 -17.39 -22.58
C SER A 227 5.67 -17.06 -24.07
N SER A 228 4.83 -17.74 -24.85
CA SER A 228 4.71 -17.45 -26.27
C SER A 228 3.84 -16.20 -26.52
N PRO A 229 4.11 -15.40 -27.58
CA PRO A 229 3.29 -14.23 -27.90
C PRO A 229 1.78 -14.54 -28.07
N ASP A 230 1.44 -15.73 -28.56
CA ASP A 230 0.05 -16.18 -28.75
C ASP A 230 -0.64 -16.54 -27.42
N GLU A 231 0.15 -16.77 -26.36
CA GLU A 231 -0.32 -17.06 -25.01
C GLU A 231 -0.30 -15.84 -24.11
N THR A 232 0.22 -14.69 -24.54
CA THR A 232 0.36 -13.47 -23.72
C THR A 232 -0.54 -12.35 -24.21
N PHE A 233 -0.61 -11.22 -23.49
CA PHE A 233 -1.32 -10.03 -23.97
C PHE A 233 -0.85 -9.62 -25.38
N PRO A 234 -1.75 -9.28 -26.32
CA PRO A 234 -3.19 -9.03 -26.17
C PRO A 234 -4.10 -10.25 -26.30
N ASN A 235 -3.55 -11.47 -26.35
CA ASN A 235 -4.30 -12.72 -26.52
C ASN A 235 -4.78 -13.31 -25.19
N SER A 236 -4.05 -13.06 -24.09
CA SER A 236 -4.41 -13.46 -22.74
C SER A 236 -4.06 -12.37 -21.70
N TRP A 237 -4.28 -12.66 -20.42
CA TRP A 237 -3.90 -11.82 -19.29
C TRP A 237 -2.41 -11.89 -18.91
N TYR A 238 -1.64 -12.80 -19.51
CA TYR A 238 -0.23 -13.04 -19.20
C TYR A 238 0.70 -11.96 -19.78
N LEU A 239 1.83 -11.74 -19.10
CA LEU A 239 2.84 -10.75 -19.45
C LEU A 239 3.53 -11.10 -20.78
N PRO A 240 3.60 -10.18 -21.76
CA PRO A 240 4.32 -10.41 -23.02
C PRO A 240 5.85 -10.53 -22.86
N PRO A 241 6.55 -11.18 -23.82
CA PRO A 241 8.00 -11.41 -23.74
C PRO A 241 8.89 -10.19 -23.53
N SER A 242 8.52 -9.06 -24.10
CA SER A 242 9.24 -7.81 -23.92
C SER A 242 8.95 -7.13 -22.57
N GLY A 243 7.97 -7.59 -21.81
CA GLY A 243 7.43 -6.91 -20.64
C GLY A 243 8.42 -6.77 -19.49
N VAL A 244 8.49 -5.55 -18.93
CA VAL A 244 9.48 -5.19 -17.91
C VAL A 244 8.81 -4.44 -16.76
N GLU A 245 8.91 -5.01 -15.56
CA GLU A 245 8.49 -4.34 -14.32
C GLU A 245 9.47 -3.20 -14.01
N ARG A 246 8.97 -1.96 -14.07
CA ARG A 246 9.63 -0.76 -13.51
C ARG A 246 9.43 -0.72 -12.00
N GLY A 247 10.20 0.10 -11.30
CA GLY A 247 10.01 0.23 -9.87
C GLY A 247 11.06 1.05 -9.15
N SER A 248 10.71 1.53 -7.96
CA SER A 248 11.68 2.08 -7.01
C SER A 248 12.54 0.98 -6.42
N TYR A 249 13.84 1.24 -6.39
CA TYR A 249 14.85 0.44 -5.70
C TYR A 249 15.34 1.16 -4.44
N TYR A 250 14.68 2.26 -4.05
CA TYR A 250 14.93 2.93 -2.78
C TYR A 250 14.41 2.08 -1.62
N GLU A 251 15.17 2.01 -0.53
CA GLU A 251 14.89 1.13 0.61
C GLU A 251 13.76 1.65 1.52
N TYR A 252 13.67 2.96 1.70
CA TYR A 252 12.74 3.58 2.64
C TYR A 252 11.55 4.20 1.93
N PHE A 253 10.50 4.52 2.68
CA PHE A 253 9.43 5.38 2.20
C PHE A 253 9.65 6.85 2.62
N GLY A 254 9.03 7.78 1.90
CA GLY A 254 9.22 9.23 2.05
C GLY A 254 10.30 9.83 1.14
N ASP A 255 10.37 11.16 1.10
CA ASP A 255 11.41 11.88 0.38
C ASP A 255 12.81 11.47 0.91
N PRO A 256 13.75 11.07 0.02
CA PRO A 256 15.08 10.68 0.45
C PRO A 256 15.88 11.78 1.17
N LEU A 257 15.55 13.06 0.96
CA LEU A 257 16.30 14.20 1.52
C LEU A 257 15.72 14.74 2.82
N THR A 258 14.44 14.54 3.12
CA THR A 258 13.78 15.10 4.31
C THR A 258 13.20 14.05 5.25
N PRO A 259 13.94 12.98 5.64
CA PRO A 259 13.36 11.98 6.52
C PRO A 259 12.87 12.58 7.84
N TYR A 260 11.63 12.28 8.21
CA TYR A 260 10.87 12.79 9.38
C TYR A 260 10.48 14.28 9.29
N LEU A 261 10.59 14.92 8.13
CA LEU A 261 10.25 16.32 7.90
C LEU A 261 9.54 16.46 6.56
N PRO A 262 8.36 17.11 6.50
CA PRO A 262 7.68 17.26 5.22
C PRO A 262 8.56 18.00 4.21
N ALA A 263 8.58 17.55 2.97
CA ALA A 263 9.43 18.04 1.88
C ALA A 263 8.95 19.40 1.31
N VAL A 264 8.62 20.34 2.19
CA VAL A 264 8.31 21.73 1.85
C VAL A 264 9.61 22.54 1.61
N PRO A 265 9.59 23.62 0.82
CA PRO A 265 10.81 24.37 0.47
C PRO A 265 11.64 24.91 1.66
N SER A 266 11.01 25.09 2.82
CA SER A 266 11.68 25.56 4.04
C SER A 266 12.33 24.45 4.88
N SER A 267 12.11 23.19 4.54
CA SER A 267 12.59 22.05 5.34
C SER A 267 14.10 21.85 5.21
N PHE A 268 14.69 21.35 6.28
CA PHE A 268 16.07 20.89 6.23
C PHE A 268 16.17 19.67 5.32
N ARG A 269 17.12 19.70 4.38
CA ARG A 269 17.44 18.59 3.49
C ARG A 269 18.83 18.05 3.83
N VAL A 270 18.92 16.73 3.96
CA VAL A 270 20.20 16.03 4.04
C VAL A 270 20.96 16.24 2.72
N ASP A 271 22.28 16.42 2.79
CA ASP A 271 23.11 16.43 1.58
C ASP A 271 22.94 15.09 0.84
N LEU A 272 22.74 15.15 -0.48
CA LEU A 272 22.56 13.97 -1.33
C LEU A 272 23.66 12.91 -1.12
N ALA A 273 24.90 13.33 -0.88
CA ALA A 273 26.02 12.42 -0.64
C ALA A 273 25.91 11.62 0.68
N ASN A 274 25.07 12.07 1.61
CA ASN A 274 24.84 11.45 2.92
C ASN A 274 23.50 10.70 3.01
N VAL A 275 22.72 10.65 1.93
CA VAL A 275 21.47 9.90 1.90
C VAL A 275 21.76 8.41 1.86
N SER A 276 21.15 7.65 2.78
CA SER A 276 21.15 6.18 2.75
C SER A 276 19.88 5.64 2.09
N GLY A 277 19.92 4.36 1.70
CA GLY A 277 18.79 3.63 1.11
C GLY A 277 18.79 3.56 -0.42
N PHE A 278 19.69 4.28 -1.09
CA PHE A 278 19.90 4.08 -2.53
C PHE A 278 20.65 2.76 -2.79
N PRO A 279 20.30 2.03 -3.86
CA PRO A 279 21.05 0.86 -4.26
C PRO A 279 22.50 1.26 -4.61
N PRO A 280 23.51 0.46 -4.21
CA PRO A 280 24.91 0.88 -4.30
C PRO A 280 25.56 0.70 -5.68
N ILE A 281 24.93 -0.07 -6.58
CA ILE A 281 25.48 -0.43 -7.90
C ILE A 281 24.44 -0.29 -9.01
N PRO A 282 24.86 0.00 -10.26
CA PRO A 282 23.97 0.09 -11.40
C PRO A 282 23.08 -1.16 -11.54
N THR A 283 21.78 -0.92 -11.67
CA THR A 283 20.78 -1.98 -11.74
C THR A 283 19.80 -1.64 -12.85
N GLN A 284 19.42 -2.63 -13.65
CA GLN A 284 18.53 -2.42 -14.79
C GLN A 284 17.57 -3.60 -14.95
N PRO A 285 16.25 -3.38 -14.95
CA PRO A 285 15.31 -4.43 -15.29
C PRO A 285 15.28 -4.66 -16.81
N ILE A 286 15.04 -5.90 -17.22
CA ILE A 286 14.98 -6.33 -18.62
C ILE A 286 13.77 -7.24 -18.87
N GLY A 287 13.36 -7.37 -20.13
CA GLY A 287 12.31 -8.29 -20.53
C GLY A 287 12.72 -9.74 -20.35
N PHE A 288 11.76 -10.63 -20.15
CA PHE A 288 12.09 -12.05 -19.99
C PHE A 288 12.57 -12.69 -21.30
N GLN A 289 12.26 -12.11 -22.46
CA GLN A 289 12.88 -12.50 -23.73
C GLN A 289 14.39 -12.24 -23.75
N ASP A 290 14.83 -11.08 -23.23
CA ASP A 290 16.26 -10.76 -23.15
C ASP A 290 16.92 -11.65 -22.09
N ALA A 291 16.24 -11.88 -20.96
CA ALA A 291 16.71 -12.83 -19.94
C ALA A 291 16.85 -14.25 -20.49
N ARG A 292 15.96 -14.71 -21.39
CA ARG A 292 16.07 -15.99 -22.10
C ARG A 292 17.32 -16.03 -22.96
N ASP A 293 17.56 -15.01 -23.76
CA ASP A 293 18.71 -14.96 -24.67
C ASP A 293 20.03 -14.99 -23.88
N LEU A 294 20.05 -14.37 -22.69
CA LEU A 294 21.17 -14.44 -21.74
C LEU A 294 21.28 -15.79 -21.02
N LEU A 295 20.24 -16.26 -20.33
CA LEU A 295 20.26 -17.47 -19.48
C LEU A 295 20.41 -18.75 -20.28
N CYS A 296 19.75 -18.86 -21.43
CA CYS A 296 19.84 -20.05 -22.25
C CYS A 296 21.21 -20.20 -22.94
N ASN A 297 22.00 -19.12 -23.00
CA ASN A 297 23.38 -19.12 -23.48
C ASN A 297 24.42 -19.12 -22.35
N LEU A 298 24.00 -19.12 -21.09
CA LEU A 298 24.91 -19.05 -19.95
C LEU A 298 25.66 -20.37 -19.76
N ASN A 299 26.96 -20.29 -19.45
CA ASN A 299 27.82 -21.44 -19.19
C ASN A 299 27.69 -21.94 -17.73
N GLY A 300 28.53 -22.88 -17.32
CA GLY A 300 28.70 -23.30 -15.93
C GLY A 300 27.82 -24.48 -15.55
N THR A 301 27.82 -24.78 -14.25
CA THR A 301 27.02 -25.86 -13.67
C THR A 301 25.53 -25.53 -13.75
N LEU A 302 24.69 -26.56 -13.76
CA LEU A 302 23.24 -26.39 -13.67
C LEU A 302 22.89 -25.69 -12.35
N ALA A 303 22.00 -24.71 -12.42
CA ALA A 303 21.47 -24.08 -11.23
C ALA A 303 20.64 -25.09 -10.41
N PRO A 304 20.59 -24.97 -9.07
CA PRO A 304 19.78 -25.83 -8.21
C PRO A 304 18.33 -25.94 -8.71
N ALA A 305 17.65 -27.06 -8.41
CA ALA A 305 16.28 -27.29 -8.88
C ALA A 305 15.30 -26.16 -8.46
N THR A 306 15.49 -25.58 -7.27
CA THR A 306 14.69 -24.46 -6.75
C THR A 306 14.97 -23.13 -7.46
N TRP A 307 16.06 -23.03 -8.21
CA TRP A 307 16.48 -21.83 -8.95
C TRP A 307 16.00 -21.86 -10.41
N GLN A 308 15.50 -23.00 -10.89
CA GLN A 308 14.97 -23.09 -12.25
C GLN A 308 13.69 -22.26 -12.41
N GLY A 309 13.44 -21.82 -13.65
CA GLY A 309 12.24 -21.09 -14.06
C GLY A 309 11.66 -21.65 -15.36
N ALA A 310 10.93 -20.82 -16.11
CA ALA A 310 10.18 -21.27 -17.28
C ALA A 310 10.52 -20.52 -18.59
N LEU A 311 11.80 -20.21 -18.83
CA LEU A 311 12.27 -19.63 -20.10
C LEU A 311 12.52 -20.67 -21.23
N GLY A 312 12.17 -21.94 -21.01
CA GLY A 312 12.31 -23.00 -22.02
C GLY A 312 13.72 -23.61 -22.17
N CYS A 313 14.60 -23.40 -21.20
CA CYS A 313 15.95 -23.98 -21.15
C CYS A 313 16.37 -24.29 -19.71
N HIS A 314 17.41 -25.10 -19.54
CA HIS A 314 17.99 -25.35 -18.22
C HIS A 314 18.89 -24.19 -17.80
N TYR A 315 18.57 -23.54 -16.68
CA TYR A 315 19.36 -22.44 -16.16
C TYR A 315 20.68 -22.96 -15.62
N ARG A 316 21.75 -22.24 -15.92
CA ARG A 316 23.10 -22.50 -15.41
C ARG A 316 23.57 -21.31 -14.58
N LEU A 317 24.64 -21.47 -13.83
CA LEU A 317 25.11 -20.44 -12.89
C LEU A 317 26.09 -19.44 -13.51
N GLY A 318 26.69 -19.75 -14.66
CA GLY A 318 27.83 -19.02 -15.20
C GLY A 318 29.15 -19.40 -14.50
N PRO A 319 30.18 -18.55 -14.57
CA PRO A 319 30.20 -17.26 -15.26
C PRO A 319 30.38 -17.39 -16.78
N GLY A 320 29.93 -16.38 -17.52
CA GLY A 320 30.16 -16.25 -18.96
C GLY A 320 29.29 -17.15 -19.83
N PHE A 321 29.42 -17.02 -21.15
CA PHE A 321 28.58 -17.73 -22.11
C PHE A 321 29.19 -19.08 -22.52
N ARG A 322 28.34 -20.04 -22.90
CA ARG A 322 28.78 -21.37 -23.32
C ARG A 322 29.45 -21.30 -24.71
N PRO A 323 30.54 -22.04 -24.97
CA PRO A 323 31.24 -21.99 -26.26
C PRO A 323 30.42 -22.43 -27.47
N ASP A 324 29.37 -23.22 -27.25
CA ASP A 324 28.43 -23.73 -28.24
C ASP A 324 27.13 -22.92 -28.34
N GLY A 325 27.08 -21.75 -27.70
CA GLY A 325 25.93 -20.86 -27.68
C GLY A 325 25.97 -19.80 -28.79
N ASP A 326 25.01 -18.87 -28.74
CA ASP A 326 24.88 -17.80 -29.74
C ASP A 326 25.95 -16.72 -29.60
N PHE A 327 26.63 -16.65 -28.44
CA PHE A 327 27.65 -15.65 -28.14
C PHE A 327 29.01 -16.31 -27.88
N PRO A 328 30.13 -15.68 -28.30
CA PRO A 328 31.47 -16.15 -27.93
C PRO A 328 31.64 -16.29 -26.42
N ALA A 329 32.35 -17.33 -25.97
CA ALA A 329 32.45 -17.69 -24.56
C ALA A 329 32.95 -16.56 -23.65
N ASP A 330 33.92 -15.75 -24.13
CA ASP A 330 34.52 -14.65 -23.38
C ASP A 330 33.73 -13.32 -23.50
N SER A 331 32.52 -13.34 -24.07
CA SER A 331 31.69 -12.14 -24.16
C SER A 331 31.21 -11.70 -22.77
N GLN A 332 31.12 -10.40 -22.58
CA GLN A 332 30.72 -9.78 -21.33
C GLN A 332 29.39 -9.05 -21.49
N VAL A 333 28.66 -8.89 -20.40
CA VAL A 333 27.47 -8.04 -20.35
C VAL A 333 27.88 -6.67 -19.86
N ASN A 334 27.50 -5.63 -20.60
CA ASN A 334 27.62 -4.23 -20.21
C ASN A 334 26.24 -3.74 -19.77
N VAL A 335 26.15 -3.16 -18.57
CA VAL A 335 24.92 -2.58 -18.03
C VAL A 335 25.13 -1.07 -17.90
N SER A 336 24.65 -0.30 -18.86
CA SER A 336 24.78 1.15 -18.90
C SER A 336 23.52 1.81 -18.35
N VAL A 337 23.62 2.40 -17.16
CA VAL A 337 22.54 3.11 -16.46
C VAL A 337 22.89 4.60 -16.41
N TYR A 338 21.92 5.44 -16.76
CA TYR A 338 22.05 6.90 -16.83
C TYR A 338 20.87 7.60 -16.11
N ASN A 339 20.36 6.96 -15.06
CA ASN A 339 19.34 7.56 -14.21
C ASN A 339 19.87 8.81 -13.52
N ARG A 340 19.01 9.82 -13.38
CA ARG A 340 19.32 11.10 -12.74
C ARG A 340 18.34 11.41 -11.64
N LEU A 341 18.86 12.03 -10.59
CA LEU A 341 18.06 12.50 -9.46
C LEU A 341 17.71 13.97 -9.67
N GLU A 342 16.44 14.32 -9.51
CA GLU A 342 15.93 15.66 -9.75
C GLU A 342 14.92 16.05 -8.66
N LEU A 343 15.03 17.27 -8.13
CA LEU A 343 13.99 17.85 -7.30
C LEU A 343 12.81 18.25 -8.19
N ARG A 344 11.62 17.76 -7.86
CA ARG A 344 10.37 18.03 -8.56
C ARG A 344 9.27 18.33 -7.58
N ASN A 345 8.33 19.17 -7.99
CA ASN A 345 7.09 19.35 -7.24
C ASN A 345 6.17 18.16 -7.51
N SER A 346 5.66 17.53 -6.45
CA SER A 346 4.62 16.51 -6.50
C SER A 346 3.47 16.93 -5.59
N SER A 347 2.24 16.75 -6.06
CA SER A 347 1.05 17.23 -5.37
C SER A 347 0.16 16.10 -4.88
N ASN A 348 -0.17 16.16 -3.59
CA ASN A 348 -1.32 15.47 -3.02
C ASN A 348 -2.59 16.28 -3.29
N VAL A 349 -3.73 15.61 -3.46
CA VAL A 349 -5.05 16.24 -3.50
C VAL A 349 -5.90 15.69 -2.37
N LEU A 350 -6.44 16.59 -1.53
CA LEU A 350 -7.30 16.22 -0.42
C LEU A 350 -8.72 16.77 -0.65
N GLY A 351 -9.71 15.91 -0.46
CA GLY A 351 -11.13 16.22 -0.53
C GLY A 351 -11.80 15.92 0.80
N ILE A 352 -12.57 16.86 1.35
CA ILE A 352 -13.10 16.74 2.72
C ILE A 352 -14.63 16.84 2.73
N ILE A 353 -15.27 15.88 3.41
CA ILE A 353 -16.64 15.98 3.90
C ILE A 353 -16.57 16.21 5.41
N ARG A 354 -17.06 17.36 5.89
CA ARG A 354 -17.03 17.71 7.30
C ARG A 354 -18.12 16.97 8.08
N GLY A 355 -17.73 16.33 9.18
CA GLY A 355 -18.65 15.66 10.09
C GLY A 355 -19.64 16.63 10.76
N ALA A 356 -20.86 16.18 10.99
CA ALA A 356 -21.93 16.97 11.62
C ALA A 356 -21.83 17.04 13.15
N VAL A 357 -21.20 16.04 13.79
CA VAL A 357 -21.17 15.92 15.26
C VAL A 357 -19.74 15.89 15.81
N GLU A 358 -18.85 15.14 15.14
CA GLU A 358 -17.43 15.00 15.48
C GLU A 358 -16.55 15.41 14.28
N PRO A 359 -16.63 16.68 13.81
CA PRO A 359 -15.88 17.14 12.63
C PRO A 359 -14.36 17.06 12.80
N ASP A 360 -13.87 16.93 14.03
CA ASP A 360 -12.48 16.82 14.38
C ASP A 360 -11.93 15.39 14.27
N ARG A 361 -12.78 14.38 13.98
CA ARG A 361 -12.36 12.99 13.76
C ARG A 361 -12.37 12.67 12.27
N TYR A 362 -11.32 11.99 11.80
CA TYR A 362 -11.11 11.74 10.36
C TYR A 362 -11.18 10.25 10.05
N VAL A 363 -12.06 9.87 9.12
CA VAL A 363 -11.97 8.59 8.40
C VAL A 363 -11.28 8.89 7.08
N LEU A 364 -10.05 8.39 6.89
CA LEU A 364 -9.29 8.63 5.67
C LEU A 364 -9.55 7.50 4.68
N TYR A 365 -9.70 7.87 3.41
CA TYR A 365 -9.69 6.96 2.28
C TYR A 365 -8.64 7.48 1.30
N GLY A 366 -7.69 6.64 0.89
CA GLY A 366 -6.59 7.07 0.03
C GLY A 366 -6.24 6.09 -1.07
N ASN A 367 -5.66 6.65 -2.13
CA ASN A 367 -4.94 5.96 -3.19
C ASN A 367 -3.92 6.91 -3.81
N HIS A 368 -2.81 6.41 -4.34
CA HIS A 368 -1.94 7.20 -5.19
C HIS A 368 -2.50 7.37 -6.60
N ARG A 369 -1.88 8.29 -7.33
CA ARG A 369 -2.30 8.71 -8.66
C ARG A 369 -1.24 8.51 -9.70
N ASP A 370 0.04 8.68 -9.33
CA ASP A 370 1.14 8.48 -10.25
C ASP A 370 1.32 7.01 -10.60
N SER A 371 1.77 6.74 -11.82
CA SER A 371 2.12 5.40 -12.28
C SER A 371 3.38 5.43 -13.14
N TRP A 372 4.09 4.31 -13.25
CA TRP A 372 5.28 4.26 -14.13
C TRP A 372 4.97 4.51 -15.62
N VAL A 373 3.77 4.13 -16.06
CA VAL A 373 3.31 4.19 -17.45
C VAL A 373 1.82 4.55 -17.46
N HIS A 374 0.93 3.76 -18.09
CA HIS A 374 -0.52 3.98 -18.11
C HIS A 374 -1.23 3.65 -16.80
N GLY A 375 -0.71 2.68 -16.03
CA GLY A 375 -1.17 2.38 -14.67
C GLY A 375 -2.67 2.16 -14.52
N ALA A 376 -3.29 1.38 -15.40
CA ALA A 376 -4.73 1.13 -15.34
C ALA A 376 -5.12 0.33 -14.10
N VAL A 377 -4.36 -0.70 -13.75
CA VAL A 377 -4.54 -1.49 -12.54
C VAL A 377 -3.91 -0.76 -11.36
N ASP A 378 -2.62 -0.47 -11.45
CA ASP A 378 -1.85 0.24 -10.43
C ASP A 378 -1.48 1.66 -10.94
N PRO A 379 -2.10 2.73 -10.42
CA PRO A 379 -3.12 2.79 -9.36
C PRO A 379 -4.51 3.18 -9.85
N SER A 380 -4.70 3.41 -11.16
CA SER A 380 -5.90 4.08 -11.66
C SER A 380 -7.18 3.32 -11.33
N SER A 381 -7.11 2.01 -11.09
CA SER A 381 -8.25 1.19 -10.65
C SER A 381 -8.80 1.66 -9.31
N GLY A 382 -7.93 1.91 -8.32
CA GLY A 382 -8.30 2.44 -7.01
C GLY A 382 -8.79 3.88 -7.09
N THR A 383 -8.16 4.70 -7.94
CA THR A 383 -8.55 6.11 -8.13
C THR A 383 -9.89 6.22 -8.86
N ALA A 384 -10.21 5.27 -9.75
CA ALA A 384 -11.50 5.17 -10.39
C ALA A 384 -12.62 4.88 -9.38
N VAL A 385 -12.36 3.99 -8.41
CA VAL A 385 -13.26 3.70 -7.29
C VAL A 385 -13.39 4.92 -6.36
N LEU A 386 -12.28 5.58 -6.02
CA LEU A 386 -12.23 6.80 -5.21
C LEU A 386 -13.13 7.89 -5.79
N LEU A 387 -13.03 8.14 -7.09
CA LEU A 387 -13.81 9.17 -7.79
C LEU A 387 -15.30 8.86 -7.80
N GLU A 388 -15.70 7.60 -8.01
CA GLU A 388 -17.12 7.23 -7.97
C GLU A 388 -17.69 7.29 -6.55
N LEU A 389 -16.95 6.81 -5.55
CA LEU A 389 -17.37 6.84 -4.16
C LEU A 389 -17.52 8.28 -3.64
N SER A 390 -16.53 9.13 -3.89
CA SER A 390 -16.58 10.54 -3.52
C SER A 390 -17.71 11.30 -4.24
N ARG A 391 -17.98 10.99 -5.52
CA ARG A 391 -19.12 11.56 -6.26
C ARG A 391 -20.48 11.16 -5.66
N VAL A 392 -20.68 9.87 -5.32
CA VAL A 392 -21.94 9.41 -4.72
C VAL A 392 -22.19 10.07 -3.37
N LEU A 393 -21.18 10.06 -2.50
CA LEU A 393 -21.27 10.68 -1.17
C LEU A 393 -21.42 12.21 -1.25
N GLY A 394 -20.69 12.86 -2.16
CA GLY A 394 -20.84 14.29 -2.45
C GLY A 394 -22.22 14.65 -3.01
N THR A 395 -22.81 13.79 -3.84
CA THR A 395 -24.20 13.99 -4.34
C THR A 395 -25.22 14.00 -3.20
N LEU A 396 -25.11 13.06 -2.25
CA LEU A 396 -26.00 13.03 -1.08
C LEU A 396 -25.78 14.25 -0.17
N LEU A 397 -24.53 14.68 -0.03
CA LEU A 397 -24.14 15.88 0.72
C LEU A 397 -24.76 17.15 0.13
N LYS A 398 -24.62 17.38 -1.19
CA LYS A 398 -25.13 18.57 -1.88
C LYS A 398 -26.65 18.61 -1.93
N LYS A 399 -27.31 17.45 -2.01
CA LYS A 399 -28.77 17.34 -1.87
C LYS A 399 -29.26 17.56 -0.44
N GLY A 400 -28.37 17.54 0.55
CA GLY A 400 -28.70 17.70 1.96
C GLY A 400 -29.42 16.50 2.58
N THR A 401 -29.35 15.33 1.94
CA THR A 401 -30.02 14.10 2.42
C THR A 401 -29.18 13.32 3.42
N TRP A 402 -27.86 13.50 3.42
CA TRP A 402 -26.95 12.85 4.35
C TRP A 402 -25.74 13.73 4.65
N ARG A 403 -25.23 13.62 5.88
CA ARG A 403 -23.93 14.13 6.30
C ARG A 403 -23.39 13.22 7.40
N PRO A 404 -22.13 12.78 7.34
CA PRO A 404 -21.60 11.84 8.31
C PRO A 404 -21.43 12.45 9.69
N ARG A 405 -21.33 11.60 10.72
CA ARG A 405 -21.06 12.05 12.10
C ARG A 405 -19.63 12.58 12.23
N ARG A 406 -18.65 11.84 11.69
CA ARG A 406 -17.22 12.18 11.64
C ARG A 406 -16.84 12.70 10.24
N SER A 407 -15.74 13.43 10.13
CA SER A 407 -15.29 13.90 8.82
C SER A 407 -14.69 12.76 8.01
N ILE A 408 -14.93 12.78 6.70
CA ILE A 408 -14.30 11.88 5.73
C ILE A 408 -13.29 12.69 4.94
N VAL A 409 -12.07 12.16 4.81
CA VAL A 409 -11.00 12.78 4.04
C VAL A 409 -10.61 11.80 2.93
N PHE A 410 -10.89 12.17 1.69
CA PHE A 410 -10.39 11.48 0.51
C PHE A 410 -9.02 12.05 0.16
N ALA A 411 -8.07 11.17 -0.13
CA ALA A 411 -6.71 11.55 -0.49
C ALA A 411 -6.29 10.90 -1.80
N SER A 412 -5.77 11.71 -2.71
CA SER A 412 -5.01 11.27 -3.86
C SER A 412 -3.55 11.61 -3.61
N TRP A 413 -2.72 10.59 -3.43
CA TRP A 413 -1.30 10.73 -3.15
C TRP A 413 -0.50 10.89 -4.45
N GLY A 414 0.55 11.72 -4.41
CA GLY A 414 1.51 11.83 -5.51
C GLY A 414 2.85 11.16 -5.16
N ALA A 415 3.57 10.69 -6.18
CA ALA A 415 4.90 10.07 -6.05
C ALA A 415 4.95 8.84 -5.14
N GLU A 416 3.89 8.02 -5.10
CA GLU A 416 3.91 6.74 -4.37
C GLU A 416 4.91 5.78 -5.00
N GLU A 417 4.96 5.74 -6.34
CA GLU A 417 5.76 4.75 -7.08
C GLU A 417 7.25 4.90 -6.76
N PHE A 418 7.65 6.11 -6.41
CA PHE A 418 9.01 6.47 -6.04
C PHE A 418 9.39 6.09 -4.60
N GLY A 419 8.43 5.79 -3.73
CA GLY A 419 8.68 5.44 -2.33
C GLY A 419 7.62 5.95 -1.37
N LEU A 420 6.33 5.80 -1.68
CA LEU A 420 5.20 6.23 -0.85
C LEU A 420 5.30 7.72 -0.43
N ILE A 421 5.85 8.56 -1.30
CA ILE A 421 6.31 9.89 -0.89
C ILE A 421 5.11 10.74 -0.45
N GLY A 422 4.07 10.88 -1.28
CA GLY A 422 2.93 11.74 -0.98
C GLY A 422 2.24 11.42 0.35
N SER A 423 1.96 10.14 0.63
CA SER A 423 1.37 9.75 1.91
C SER A 423 2.33 9.99 3.08
N THR A 424 3.63 9.73 2.91
CA THR A 424 4.63 9.96 3.94
C THR A 424 4.76 11.44 4.28
N GLU A 425 4.94 12.32 3.29
CA GLU A 425 5.04 13.77 3.49
C GLU A 425 3.79 14.34 4.20
N PHE A 426 2.61 13.84 3.84
CA PHE A 426 1.37 14.21 4.51
C PHE A 426 1.35 13.78 5.99
N THR A 427 1.82 12.57 6.29
CA THR A 427 1.90 12.10 7.68
C THR A 427 2.95 12.84 8.51
N GLU A 428 4.03 13.30 7.90
CA GLU A 428 5.05 14.11 8.56
C GLU A 428 4.55 15.53 8.82
N GLU A 429 3.94 16.18 7.83
CA GLU A 429 3.41 17.54 7.96
C GLU A 429 2.33 17.63 9.05
N PHE A 430 1.41 16.66 9.05
CA PHE A 430 0.27 16.67 9.95
C PHE A 430 0.38 15.65 11.09
N PHE A 431 1.60 15.22 11.43
CA PHE A 431 1.88 14.17 12.42
C PHE A 431 1.00 14.23 13.67
N ASN A 432 1.10 15.33 14.43
CA ASN A 432 0.35 15.49 15.68
C ASN A 432 -1.16 15.47 15.44
N LYS A 433 -1.61 16.16 14.39
CA LYS A 433 -3.03 16.30 14.06
C LYS A 433 -3.63 14.95 13.67
N LEU A 434 -2.94 14.16 12.85
CA LEU A 434 -3.42 12.84 12.41
C LEU A 434 -3.34 11.82 13.55
N GLN A 435 -2.26 11.83 14.34
CA GLN A 435 -2.13 10.94 15.48
C GLN A 435 -3.27 11.13 16.49
N GLU A 436 -3.71 12.37 16.74
CA GLU A 436 -4.82 12.66 17.67
C GLU A 436 -6.23 12.44 17.09
N ARG A 437 -6.40 12.53 15.75
CA ARG A 437 -7.73 12.71 15.13
C ARG A 437 -8.15 11.63 14.14
N THR A 438 -7.20 10.89 13.58
CA THR A 438 -7.52 9.87 12.57
C THR A 438 -8.08 8.61 13.22
N VAL A 439 -9.31 8.26 12.84
CA VAL A 439 -10.01 7.04 13.24
C VAL A 439 -9.38 5.82 12.61
N ALA A 440 -9.24 5.82 11.27
CA ALA A 440 -8.67 4.75 10.48
C ALA A 440 -8.28 5.27 9.10
N TYR A 441 -7.39 4.54 8.42
CA TYR A 441 -7.02 4.75 7.02
C TYR A 441 -7.47 3.55 6.17
N ILE A 442 -8.21 3.83 5.10
CA ILE A 442 -8.67 2.84 4.12
C ILE A 442 -7.87 3.06 2.85
N ASN A 443 -6.98 2.13 2.55
CA ASN A 443 -6.22 2.08 1.31
C ASN A 443 -6.99 1.30 0.26
N VAL A 444 -7.10 1.86 -0.94
CA VAL A 444 -7.54 1.13 -2.13
C VAL A 444 -6.60 1.53 -3.26
N ASP A 445 -5.47 0.85 -3.26
CA ASP A 445 -4.40 0.97 -4.26
C ASP A 445 -4.83 0.26 -5.56
N ILE A 446 -4.38 -0.97 -5.73
CA ILE A 446 -4.94 -1.87 -6.73
C ILE A 446 -6.29 -2.37 -6.22
N SER A 447 -7.37 -1.78 -6.75
CA SER A 447 -8.72 -2.24 -6.43
C SER A 447 -8.98 -3.64 -6.99
N VAL A 448 -8.43 -4.00 -8.16
CA VAL A 448 -8.69 -5.30 -8.80
C VAL A 448 -7.44 -5.88 -9.44
N PHE A 449 -6.85 -6.88 -8.79
CA PHE A 449 -5.80 -7.73 -9.36
C PHE A 449 -6.39 -8.75 -10.36
N ALA A 450 -7.62 -9.22 -10.09
CA ALA A 450 -8.45 -10.10 -10.92
C ALA A 450 -9.83 -10.26 -10.25
N ASN A 451 -10.72 -11.08 -10.81
CA ASN A 451 -12.15 -11.14 -10.46
C ASN A 451 -12.63 -12.41 -9.71
N ALA A 452 -11.76 -13.12 -8.95
CA ALA A 452 -12.18 -14.36 -8.26
C ALA A 452 -12.77 -14.12 -6.86
N THR A 453 -12.08 -13.36 -6.01
CA THR A 453 -12.49 -13.15 -4.61
C THR A 453 -11.93 -11.87 -3.99
N LEU A 454 -12.52 -11.43 -2.86
CA LEU A 454 -11.97 -10.30 -2.11
C LEU A 454 -10.69 -10.72 -1.35
N ARG A 455 -9.72 -9.82 -1.31
CA ARG A 455 -8.56 -9.82 -0.43
C ARG A 455 -8.58 -8.54 0.39
N VAL A 456 -8.56 -8.67 1.72
CA VAL A 456 -8.32 -7.52 2.61
C VAL A 456 -7.11 -7.80 3.48
N GLN A 457 -6.22 -6.83 3.59
CA GLN A 457 -5.17 -6.79 4.59
C GLN A 457 -5.47 -5.67 5.59
N GLY A 458 -5.12 -5.82 6.86
CA GLY A 458 -5.40 -4.76 7.83
C GLY A 458 -4.89 -5.05 9.24
N THR A 459 -4.88 -4.02 10.07
CA THR A 459 -4.69 -4.17 11.53
C THR A 459 -5.90 -4.92 12.13
N PRO A 460 -5.72 -5.86 13.08
CA PRO A 460 -6.80 -6.71 13.59
C PRO A 460 -8.12 -6.02 13.97
N PRO A 461 -8.15 -4.81 14.57
CA PRO A 461 -9.41 -4.14 14.93
C PRO A 461 -10.35 -3.86 13.75
N VAL A 462 -9.85 -3.79 12.52
CA VAL A 462 -10.66 -3.49 11.32
C VAL A 462 -11.44 -4.71 10.81
N GLN A 463 -11.09 -5.92 11.28
CA GLN A 463 -11.67 -7.17 10.81
C GLN A 463 -13.20 -7.17 10.90
N SER A 464 -13.74 -6.79 12.06
CA SER A 464 -15.18 -6.85 12.32
C SER A 464 -15.98 -5.90 11.43
N VAL A 465 -15.51 -4.67 11.18
CA VAL A 465 -16.19 -3.73 10.28
C VAL A 465 -16.18 -4.22 8.83
N VAL A 466 -15.06 -4.80 8.38
CA VAL A 466 -14.93 -5.41 7.04
C VAL A 466 -15.86 -6.61 6.90
N PHE A 467 -15.96 -7.47 7.91
CA PHE A 467 -16.86 -8.64 7.89
C PHE A 467 -18.33 -8.21 7.88
N SER A 468 -18.71 -7.19 8.64
CA SER A 468 -20.07 -6.64 8.57
C SER A 468 -20.40 -6.09 7.19
N ALA A 469 -19.48 -5.34 6.57
CA ALA A 469 -19.67 -4.82 5.22
C ALA A 469 -19.84 -5.94 4.18
N THR A 470 -18.94 -6.93 4.20
CA THR A 470 -18.89 -7.98 3.17
C THR A 470 -20.03 -9.01 3.26
N LYS A 471 -20.70 -9.14 4.41
CA LYS A 471 -21.88 -10.00 4.57
C LYS A 471 -23.13 -9.45 3.89
N GLU A 472 -23.23 -8.14 3.75
CA GLU A 472 -24.41 -7.47 3.19
C GLU A 472 -24.28 -7.22 1.68
N ILE A 473 -23.07 -7.32 1.13
CA ILE A 473 -22.79 -7.07 -0.28
C ILE A 473 -22.71 -8.41 -1.01
N ARG A 474 -23.42 -8.53 -2.13
CA ARG A 474 -23.34 -9.69 -3.02
C ARG A 474 -21.99 -9.75 -3.74
N SER A 475 -21.43 -10.95 -3.85
CA SER A 475 -20.25 -11.21 -4.66
C SER A 475 -20.57 -11.05 -6.15
N PRO A 476 -19.66 -10.50 -6.98
CA PRO A 476 -19.73 -10.63 -8.42
C PRO A 476 -19.78 -12.09 -8.87
N GLY A 477 -20.46 -12.35 -9.99
CA GLY A 477 -20.53 -13.67 -10.65
C GLY A 477 -21.86 -14.42 -10.49
N PRO A 478 -21.94 -15.66 -11.01
CA PRO A 478 -23.16 -16.46 -10.95
C PRO A 478 -23.37 -17.02 -9.54
N GLY A 479 -24.43 -16.59 -8.86
CA GLY A 479 -24.81 -17.09 -7.54
C GLY A 479 -25.43 -16.01 -6.66
N ASP A 480 -25.81 -16.40 -5.45
CA ASP A 480 -26.41 -15.51 -4.44
C ASP A 480 -25.55 -15.44 -3.17
N LEU A 481 -24.22 -15.55 -3.33
CA LEU A 481 -23.28 -15.48 -2.20
C LEU A 481 -23.01 -14.03 -1.82
N SER A 482 -22.89 -13.77 -0.53
CA SER A 482 -22.23 -12.56 -0.06
C SER A 482 -20.74 -12.57 -0.42
N ILE A 483 -20.10 -11.40 -0.46
CA ILE A 483 -18.65 -11.30 -0.59
C ILE A 483 -17.97 -12.09 0.53
N TYR A 484 -18.51 -12.05 1.75
CA TYR A 484 -18.01 -12.79 2.90
C TYR A 484 -18.00 -14.31 2.64
N ASP A 485 -19.10 -14.87 2.14
CA ASP A 485 -19.20 -16.31 1.87
C ASP A 485 -18.33 -16.73 0.67
N ASN A 486 -18.23 -15.88 -0.35
CA ASN A 486 -17.30 -16.11 -1.46
C ASN A 486 -15.84 -16.09 -0.95
N TRP A 487 -15.48 -15.13 -0.10
CA TRP A 487 -14.13 -14.99 0.44
C TRP A 487 -13.69 -16.21 1.25
N ILE A 488 -14.56 -16.80 2.07
CA ILE A 488 -14.28 -18.04 2.80
C ILE A 488 -13.85 -19.18 1.86
N ARG A 489 -14.36 -19.25 0.63
CA ARG A 489 -14.02 -20.33 -0.31
C ARG A 489 -12.56 -20.31 -0.76
N TYR A 490 -11.91 -19.14 -0.73
CA TYR A 490 -10.55 -18.95 -1.24
C TYR A 490 -9.55 -18.71 -0.11
N PHE A 491 -9.89 -17.83 0.84
CA PHE A 491 -9.02 -17.47 1.96
C PHE A 491 -9.80 -17.52 3.26
N ASN A 492 -9.62 -18.59 4.01
CA ASN A 492 -10.26 -18.77 5.32
C ASN A 492 -9.24 -19.10 6.40
N ARG A 493 -9.67 -18.92 7.64
CA ARG A 493 -8.96 -19.37 8.84
C ARG A 493 -9.98 -19.87 9.86
N SER A 494 -9.52 -20.78 10.72
CA SER A 494 -10.29 -21.17 11.90
C SER A 494 -9.97 -20.23 13.05
N SER A 495 -10.96 -19.47 13.50
CA SER A 495 -10.90 -18.63 14.69
C SER A 495 -11.49 -19.42 15.89
N PRO A 496 -10.83 -19.40 17.07
CA PRO A 496 -11.39 -19.94 18.30
C PRO A 496 -12.68 -19.23 18.75
N VAL A 497 -12.87 -17.97 18.33
CA VAL A 497 -14.00 -17.12 18.74
C VAL A 497 -15.16 -17.18 17.73
N TYR A 498 -14.84 -17.20 16.44
CA TYR A 498 -15.81 -17.05 15.35
C TYR A 498 -16.03 -18.32 14.52
N GLY A 499 -15.24 -19.38 14.75
CA GLY A 499 -15.22 -20.56 13.90
C GLY A 499 -14.57 -20.26 12.55
N LEU A 500 -15.13 -20.78 11.47
CA LEU A 500 -14.60 -20.54 10.12
C LEU A 500 -14.96 -19.14 9.64
N VAL A 501 -13.93 -18.32 9.39
CA VAL A 501 -14.08 -16.94 8.92
C VAL A 501 -13.11 -16.66 7.78
N PRO A 502 -13.31 -15.59 6.99
CA PRO A 502 -12.31 -15.15 6.03
C PRO A 502 -10.98 -14.84 6.71
N SER A 503 -9.88 -15.10 6.01
CA SER A 503 -8.56 -14.74 6.51
C SER A 503 -8.21 -13.31 6.09
N LEU A 504 -8.26 -12.38 7.06
CA LEU A 504 -7.68 -11.05 6.92
C LEU A 504 -6.15 -11.16 6.87
N GLY A 505 -5.50 -10.60 5.86
CA GLY A 505 -4.04 -10.57 5.77
C GLY A 505 -3.42 -9.47 6.65
N SER A 506 -2.12 -9.57 6.92
CA SER A 506 -1.36 -8.50 7.60
C SER A 506 -0.86 -7.46 6.60
N LEU A 507 -0.84 -6.19 7.01
CA LEU A 507 -0.25 -5.12 6.21
C LEU A 507 1.28 -5.20 6.22
N GLY A 508 1.89 -5.02 5.06
CA GLY A 508 3.34 -4.88 4.91
C GLY A 508 3.76 -3.41 4.98
N ALA A 509 4.59 -2.97 4.04
CA ALA A 509 4.96 -1.57 3.85
C ALA A 509 5.08 -1.21 2.36
N GLY A 510 4.32 -1.88 1.50
CA GLY A 510 4.41 -1.74 0.05
C GLY A 510 3.27 -0.95 -0.56
N SER A 511 2.66 -0.02 0.18
CA SER A 511 1.64 0.93 -0.30
C SER A 511 1.39 1.99 0.79
N ASP A 512 0.60 3.03 0.49
CA ASP A 512 0.42 4.25 1.30
C ASP A 512 -0.07 4.04 2.73
N TYR A 513 -0.58 2.87 3.10
CA TYR A 513 -0.91 2.56 4.50
C TYR A 513 0.34 2.50 5.41
N ALA A 514 1.54 2.34 4.85
CA ALA A 514 2.78 2.15 5.61
C ALA A 514 3.08 3.29 6.59
N PRO A 515 3.13 4.57 6.19
CA PRO A 515 3.33 5.68 7.13
C PRO A 515 2.19 5.80 8.17
N PHE A 516 0.94 5.48 7.81
CA PHE A 516 -0.16 5.52 8.77
C PHE A 516 -0.02 4.47 9.89
N VAL A 517 0.35 3.23 9.54
CA VAL A 517 0.49 2.15 10.53
C VAL A 517 1.80 2.26 11.30
N HIS A 518 2.92 2.29 10.57
CA HIS A 518 4.25 2.09 11.16
C HIS A 518 4.76 3.32 11.90
N PHE A 519 4.43 4.52 11.39
CA PHE A 519 4.89 5.79 11.94
C PHE A 519 3.84 6.45 12.85
N LEU A 520 2.55 6.44 12.47
CA LEU A 520 1.49 7.12 13.23
C LEU A 520 0.63 6.21 14.11
N GLY A 521 0.70 4.88 13.97
CA GLY A 521 -0.11 3.94 14.76
C GLY A 521 -1.60 4.14 14.54
N ILE A 522 -2.00 4.29 13.27
CA ILE A 522 -3.39 4.39 12.83
C ILE A 522 -3.83 3.01 12.34
N SER A 523 -4.99 2.54 12.82
CA SER A 523 -5.58 1.30 12.29
C SER A 523 -5.89 1.48 10.81
N SER A 524 -5.34 0.58 10.00
CA SER A 524 -5.42 0.69 8.55
C SER A 524 -5.89 -0.60 7.90
N MET A 525 -6.36 -0.49 6.67
CA MET A 525 -6.71 -1.63 5.83
C MET A 525 -6.41 -1.35 4.36
N ASP A 526 -6.22 -2.41 3.59
CA ASP A 526 -6.04 -2.42 2.14
C ASP A 526 -7.05 -3.38 1.51
N ILE A 527 -7.92 -2.88 0.63
CA ILE A 527 -9.06 -3.62 0.08
C ILE A 527 -8.90 -3.81 -1.42
N ALA A 528 -8.91 -5.06 -1.87
CA ALA A 528 -8.81 -5.41 -3.28
C ALA A 528 -9.63 -6.66 -3.65
N TYR A 529 -9.94 -6.83 -4.93
CA TYR A 529 -10.36 -8.11 -5.50
C TYR A 529 -9.17 -8.80 -6.17
N THR A 530 -9.08 -10.12 -6.10
CA THR A 530 -7.90 -10.89 -6.53
C THR A 530 -8.25 -12.22 -7.19
N TYR A 531 -7.22 -12.88 -7.73
CA TYR A 531 -7.29 -14.17 -8.42
C TYR A 531 -7.30 -15.34 -7.43
N ASP A 532 -7.74 -16.50 -7.95
CA ASP A 532 -7.63 -17.77 -7.25
C ASP A 532 -6.18 -18.27 -7.28
N ARG A 533 -5.47 -18.13 -6.16
CA ARG A 533 -4.07 -18.57 -6.02
C ARG A 533 -3.86 -20.08 -6.24
N SER A 534 -4.92 -20.89 -6.26
CA SER A 534 -4.80 -22.32 -6.58
C SER A 534 -4.74 -22.61 -8.09
N LYS A 535 -5.05 -21.61 -8.92
CA LYS A 535 -5.14 -21.73 -10.38
C LYS A 535 -4.06 -21.00 -11.14
N THR A 536 -3.25 -20.19 -10.45
CA THR A 536 -2.15 -19.45 -11.08
C THR A 536 -0.94 -19.35 -10.15
N SER A 537 0.25 -19.36 -10.73
CA SER A 537 1.54 -19.10 -10.08
C SER A 537 1.82 -17.61 -9.90
N ALA A 538 0.95 -16.75 -10.44
CA ALA A 538 1.17 -15.32 -10.45
C ALA A 538 1.36 -14.75 -9.03
N ARG A 539 2.51 -14.10 -8.79
CA ARG A 539 2.79 -13.37 -7.53
C ARG A 539 2.00 -12.06 -7.39
N ILE A 540 1.66 -11.44 -8.52
CA ILE A 540 0.91 -10.19 -8.70
C ILE A 540 0.22 -10.27 -10.07
N TYR A 541 -0.63 -9.32 -10.47
CA TYR A 541 -1.21 -9.36 -11.82
C TYR A 541 -0.09 -9.23 -12.88
N PRO A 542 -0.12 -9.99 -13.99
CA PRO A 542 1.05 -10.16 -14.84
C PRO A 542 1.66 -8.90 -15.44
N THR A 543 0.86 -7.90 -15.79
CA THR A 543 1.31 -6.66 -16.43
C THR A 543 1.77 -5.58 -15.43
N TYR A 544 1.92 -5.91 -14.15
CA TYR A 544 2.35 -4.99 -13.10
C TYR A 544 3.59 -4.16 -13.48
N HIS A 545 3.44 -2.82 -13.41
CA HIS A 545 4.46 -1.81 -13.73
C HIS A 545 5.07 -1.90 -15.14
N THR A 546 4.34 -2.51 -16.09
CA THR A 546 4.74 -2.67 -17.49
C THR A 546 3.91 -1.76 -18.37
N ALA A 547 4.38 -1.43 -19.58
CA ALA A 547 3.58 -0.66 -20.53
C ALA A 547 2.26 -1.36 -20.94
N PHE A 548 2.12 -2.66 -20.63
CA PHE A 548 0.91 -3.45 -20.87
C PHE A 548 -0.18 -3.28 -19.79
N ASP A 549 0.08 -2.51 -18.72
CA ASP A 549 -0.92 -2.13 -17.73
C ASP A 549 -1.85 -1.02 -18.27
N THR A 550 -2.73 -1.38 -19.20
CA THR A 550 -3.61 -0.45 -19.93
C THR A 550 -5.09 -0.68 -19.65
N PHE A 551 -5.93 0.28 -20.04
CA PHE A 551 -7.37 0.18 -19.88
C PHE A 551 -7.93 -1.11 -20.54
N ASP A 552 -7.47 -1.41 -21.76
CA ASP A 552 -7.94 -2.56 -22.53
C ASP A 552 -7.55 -3.89 -21.87
N TYR A 553 -6.41 -3.95 -21.17
CA TYR A 553 -6.03 -5.09 -20.35
C TYR A 553 -7.07 -5.36 -19.25
N VAL A 554 -7.48 -4.31 -18.54
CA VAL A 554 -8.47 -4.41 -17.45
C VAL A 554 -9.85 -4.80 -17.99
N ASP A 555 -10.34 -4.09 -19.03
CA ASP A 555 -11.68 -4.28 -19.60
C ASP A 555 -11.84 -5.66 -20.25
N LYS A 556 -10.77 -6.24 -20.79
CA LYS A 556 -10.81 -7.53 -21.48
C LYS A 556 -10.52 -8.72 -20.58
N PHE A 557 -9.58 -8.61 -19.65
CA PHE A 557 -9.04 -9.77 -18.93
C PHE A 557 -9.29 -9.77 -17.43
N LEU A 558 -9.16 -8.63 -16.75
CA LEU A 558 -9.25 -8.61 -15.29
C LEU A 558 -10.69 -8.52 -14.78
N ASP A 559 -11.46 -7.56 -15.30
CA ASP A 559 -12.83 -7.31 -14.82
C ASP A 559 -13.76 -6.84 -15.94
N PRO A 560 -14.06 -7.69 -16.94
CA PRO A 560 -15.07 -7.36 -17.94
C PRO A 560 -16.40 -6.97 -17.27
N GLY A 561 -16.86 -5.75 -17.57
CA GLY A 561 -18.08 -5.18 -16.97
C GLY A 561 -17.90 -4.53 -15.59
N PHE A 562 -16.68 -4.44 -15.06
CA PHE A 562 -16.31 -3.64 -13.87
C PHE A 562 -17.05 -4.04 -12.58
N SER A 563 -17.49 -5.30 -12.50
CA SER A 563 -18.28 -5.81 -11.38
C SER A 563 -17.45 -5.99 -10.11
N SER A 564 -16.18 -6.36 -10.25
CA SER A 564 -15.24 -6.52 -9.12
C SER A 564 -14.81 -5.15 -8.58
N HIS A 565 -14.59 -4.17 -9.48
CA HIS A 565 -14.36 -2.78 -9.08
C HIS A 565 -15.57 -2.24 -8.30
N GLN A 566 -16.80 -2.49 -8.76
CA GLN A 566 -18.01 -2.10 -8.03
C GLN A 566 -18.11 -2.81 -6.66
N ALA A 567 -17.71 -4.08 -6.57
CA ALA A 567 -17.69 -4.81 -5.30
C ALA A 567 -16.70 -4.19 -4.29
N VAL A 568 -15.52 -3.75 -4.75
CA VAL A 568 -14.57 -3.01 -3.91
C VAL A 568 -15.11 -1.64 -3.52
N ALA A 569 -15.71 -0.90 -4.46
CA ALA A 569 -16.35 0.39 -4.18
C ALA A 569 -17.43 0.26 -3.10
N ARG A 570 -18.28 -0.77 -3.20
CA ARG A 570 -19.33 -1.06 -2.20
C ARG A 570 -18.73 -1.44 -0.86
N THR A 571 -17.70 -2.30 -0.86
CA THR A 571 -17.05 -2.74 0.38
C THR A 571 -16.41 -1.56 1.11
N ALA A 572 -15.58 -0.79 0.41
CA ALA A 572 -14.93 0.38 0.99
C ALA A 572 -15.93 1.47 1.38
N GLY A 573 -16.95 1.74 0.55
CA GLY A 573 -18.03 2.68 0.88
C GLY A 573 -18.82 2.28 2.12
N SER A 574 -19.14 0.99 2.28
CA SER A 574 -19.79 0.46 3.49
C SER A 574 -18.89 0.63 4.72
N VAL A 575 -17.59 0.36 4.60
CA VAL A 575 -16.63 0.59 5.68
C VAL A 575 -16.52 2.07 6.05
N ILE A 576 -16.42 2.98 5.07
CA ILE A 576 -16.41 4.43 5.31
C ILE A 576 -17.63 4.85 6.12
N LEU A 577 -18.83 4.49 5.65
CA LEU A 577 -20.09 4.87 6.31
C LEU A 577 -20.17 4.31 7.74
N ARG A 578 -19.76 3.05 7.93
CA ARG A 578 -19.72 2.41 9.25
C ARG A 578 -18.75 3.14 10.20
N LEU A 579 -17.58 3.53 9.73
CA LEU A 579 -16.60 4.27 10.55
C LEU A 579 -17.00 5.73 10.75
N SER A 580 -17.67 6.36 9.78
CA SER A 580 -18.03 7.77 9.82
C SER A 580 -19.29 8.04 10.61
N ASP A 581 -20.27 7.13 10.59
CA ASP A 581 -21.64 7.40 11.09
C ASP A 581 -21.95 6.70 12.40
N SER A 582 -21.40 5.49 12.62
CA SER A 582 -21.73 4.70 13.81
C SER A 582 -21.38 5.44 15.10
N PHE A 583 -22.25 5.33 16.13
CA PHE A 583 -21.96 5.93 17.43
C PHE A 583 -20.68 5.39 18.03
N PHE A 584 -20.62 4.08 18.19
CA PHE A 584 -19.41 3.38 18.61
C PHE A 584 -18.63 2.97 17.37
N LEU A 585 -17.35 3.27 17.34
CA LEU A 585 -16.47 2.83 16.26
C LEU A 585 -16.52 1.29 16.16
N PRO A 586 -16.83 0.73 14.99
CA PRO A 586 -16.86 -0.73 14.79
C PRO A 586 -15.44 -1.34 14.67
N LEU A 587 -14.49 -0.80 15.45
CA LEU A 587 -13.13 -1.29 15.59
C LEU A 587 -13.10 -2.26 16.77
N LYS A 588 -12.99 -3.55 16.51
CA LYS A 588 -13.12 -4.57 17.55
C LYS A 588 -11.76 -4.94 18.14
N VAL A 589 -11.38 -4.25 19.21
CA VAL A 589 -10.07 -4.44 19.86
C VAL A 589 -9.82 -5.87 20.38
N SER A 590 -10.88 -6.64 20.68
CA SER A 590 -10.71 -8.04 21.08
C SER A 590 -10.18 -8.93 19.96
N ASP A 591 -10.28 -8.52 18.69
CA ASP A 591 -9.74 -9.27 17.54
C ASP A 591 -8.20 -9.32 17.59
N TYR A 592 -7.55 -8.36 18.26
CA TYR A 592 -6.10 -8.42 18.53
C TYR A 592 -5.69 -9.63 19.39
N SER A 593 -6.58 -10.11 20.28
CA SER A 593 -6.31 -11.21 21.20
C SER A 593 -5.84 -12.47 20.46
N GLU A 594 -6.47 -12.79 19.32
CA GLU A 594 -6.11 -13.96 18.52
C GLU A 594 -4.71 -13.84 17.93
N THR A 595 -4.37 -12.67 17.40
CA THR A 595 -3.04 -12.37 16.85
C THR A 595 -1.97 -12.46 17.94
N LEU A 596 -2.20 -11.82 19.09
CA LEU A 596 -1.26 -11.80 20.21
C LEU A 596 -1.04 -13.19 20.80
N ARG A 597 -2.10 -13.98 20.92
CA ARG A 597 -2.02 -15.36 21.40
C ARG A 597 -1.24 -16.24 20.41
N SER A 598 -1.45 -16.06 19.11
CA SER A 598 -0.68 -16.76 18.07
C SER A 598 0.82 -16.42 18.14
N PHE A 599 1.17 -15.13 18.24
CA PHE A 599 2.57 -14.72 18.41
C PHE A 599 3.19 -15.26 19.70
N LEU A 600 2.46 -15.23 20.81
CA LEU A 600 2.91 -15.81 22.08
C LEU A 600 3.17 -17.32 21.96
N GLN A 601 2.25 -18.07 21.33
CA GLN A 601 2.41 -19.51 21.12
C GLN A 601 3.65 -19.82 20.27
N ALA A 602 3.87 -19.09 19.17
CA ALA A 602 5.07 -19.23 18.35
C ALA A 602 6.36 -18.90 19.13
N ALA A 603 6.37 -17.84 19.95
CA ALA A 603 7.51 -17.53 20.80
C ALA A 603 7.79 -18.65 21.82
N GLN A 604 6.75 -19.18 22.48
CA GLN A 604 6.88 -20.25 23.46
C GLN A 604 7.39 -21.56 22.82
N GLN A 605 6.85 -21.93 21.66
CA GLN A 605 7.22 -23.17 20.96
C GLN A 605 8.61 -23.10 20.34
N ASP A 606 8.91 -22.03 19.60
CA ASP A 606 10.10 -21.99 18.74
C ASP A 606 11.29 -21.26 19.38
N LEU A 607 11.06 -20.39 20.38
CA LEU A 607 12.12 -19.63 21.07
C LEU A 607 12.23 -19.97 22.56
N GLY A 608 11.22 -20.60 23.19
CA GLY A 608 11.17 -20.80 24.64
C GLY A 608 12.41 -21.51 25.21
N ALA A 609 12.77 -22.68 24.66
CA ALA A 609 13.94 -23.44 25.13
C ALA A 609 15.26 -22.67 24.96
N LEU A 610 15.39 -21.88 23.89
CA LEU A 610 16.56 -21.05 23.64
C LEU A 610 16.63 -19.90 24.66
N LEU A 611 15.52 -19.22 24.91
CA LEU A 611 15.45 -18.12 25.87
C LEU A 611 15.73 -18.59 27.30
N GLU A 612 15.22 -19.76 27.70
CA GLU A 612 15.49 -20.37 29.02
C GLU A 612 16.96 -20.68 29.24
N GLN A 613 17.68 -21.16 28.21
CA GLN A 613 19.14 -21.37 28.27
C GLN A 613 19.91 -20.09 28.59
N HIS A 614 19.34 -18.93 28.23
CA HIS A 614 19.90 -17.60 28.48
C HIS A 614 19.24 -16.89 29.67
N SER A 615 18.47 -17.60 30.51
CA SER A 615 17.77 -17.04 31.67
C SER A 615 16.77 -15.91 31.34
N ILE A 616 16.23 -15.91 30.12
CA ILE A 616 15.21 -14.95 29.67
C ILE A 616 13.86 -15.64 29.75
N SER A 617 12.99 -15.16 30.65
CA SER A 617 11.65 -15.72 30.85
C SER A 617 10.61 -15.03 29.97
N LEU A 618 9.78 -15.83 29.28
CA LEU A 618 8.58 -15.34 28.58
C LEU A 618 7.40 -15.07 29.53
N GLY A 619 7.53 -15.33 30.83
CA GLY A 619 6.46 -15.14 31.83
C GLY A 619 5.82 -13.74 31.81
N PRO A 620 6.60 -12.64 31.80
CA PRO A 620 6.04 -11.29 31.69
C PRO A 620 5.22 -11.08 30.42
N LEU A 621 5.62 -11.68 29.30
CA LEU A 621 4.88 -11.60 28.04
C LEU A 621 3.54 -12.36 28.11
N VAL A 622 3.52 -13.54 28.74
CA VAL A 622 2.28 -14.28 29.01
C VAL A 622 1.31 -13.41 29.80
N THR A 623 1.76 -12.84 30.92
CA THR A 623 0.93 -11.97 31.77
C THR A 623 0.44 -10.73 31.02
N ALA A 624 1.28 -10.10 30.21
CA ALA A 624 0.90 -8.92 29.44
C ALA A 624 -0.17 -9.23 28.37
N VAL A 625 -0.06 -10.38 27.68
CA VAL A 625 -1.08 -10.85 26.73
C VAL A 625 -2.39 -11.13 27.46
N GLU A 626 -2.38 -11.89 28.55
CA GLU A 626 -3.60 -12.21 29.34
C GLU A 626 -4.29 -10.95 29.87
N LYS A 627 -3.52 -9.97 30.33
CA LYS A 627 -4.02 -8.67 30.79
C LYS A 627 -4.69 -7.91 29.65
N PHE A 628 -4.06 -7.84 28.48
CA PHE A 628 -4.66 -7.19 27.30
C PHE A 628 -5.99 -7.84 26.93
N GLU A 629 -6.04 -9.17 26.87
CA GLU A 629 -7.27 -9.90 26.51
C GLU A 629 -8.42 -9.63 27.49
N ALA A 630 -8.12 -9.63 28.80
CA ALA A 630 -9.10 -9.34 29.83
C ALA A 630 -9.69 -7.93 29.68
N GLU A 631 -8.84 -6.93 29.43
CA GLU A 631 -9.27 -5.53 29.27
C GLU A 631 -10.01 -5.29 27.95
N ALA A 632 -9.60 -5.94 26.87
CA ALA A 632 -10.30 -5.91 25.58
C ALA A 632 -11.71 -6.51 25.70
N ALA A 633 -11.86 -7.63 26.41
CA ALA A 633 -13.15 -8.24 26.69
C ALA A 633 -14.03 -7.31 27.57
N ALA A 634 -13.44 -6.70 28.61
CA ALA A 634 -14.14 -5.78 29.51
C ALA A 634 -14.62 -4.50 28.79
N LEU A 635 -13.82 -3.94 27.87
CA LEU A 635 -14.24 -2.82 27.02
C LEU A 635 -15.41 -3.21 26.11
N GLY A 636 -15.36 -4.39 25.48
CA GLY A 636 -16.45 -4.91 24.65
C GLY A 636 -17.77 -5.05 25.43
N GLN A 637 -17.71 -5.54 26.67
CA GLN A 637 -18.89 -5.65 27.54
C GLN A 637 -19.46 -4.28 27.92
N ARG A 638 -18.62 -3.28 28.18
CA ARG A 638 -19.05 -1.90 28.47
C ARG A 638 -19.77 -1.28 27.27
N ILE A 639 -19.22 -1.42 26.07
CA ILE A 639 -19.85 -0.95 24.83
C ILE A 639 -21.22 -1.63 24.65
N SER A 640 -21.29 -2.96 24.78
CA SER A 640 -22.55 -3.71 24.65
C SER A 640 -23.61 -3.29 25.69
N THR A 641 -23.19 -2.93 26.90
CA THR A 641 -24.09 -2.45 27.96
C THR A 641 -24.66 -1.08 27.62
N LEU A 642 -23.82 -0.15 27.13
CA LEU A 642 -24.24 1.20 26.76
C LEU A 642 -25.11 1.22 25.50
N GLN A 643 -24.85 0.33 24.53
CA GLN A 643 -25.67 0.17 23.32
C GLN A 643 -27.12 -0.23 23.61
N LYS A 644 -27.39 -0.88 24.75
CA LYS A 644 -28.76 -1.26 25.16
C LYS A 644 -29.57 -0.08 25.72
N GLY A 645 -28.92 1.07 25.99
CA GLY A 645 -29.55 2.27 26.51
C GLY A 645 -29.51 3.44 25.52
N SER A 646 -29.70 4.65 26.04
CA SER A 646 -29.42 5.90 25.32
C SER A 646 -28.08 6.46 25.83
N PRO A 647 -26.94 6.09 25.23
CA PRO A 647 -25.63 6.44 25.77
C PRO A 647 -25.41 7.96 25.69
N ASP A 648 -24.79 8.52 26.73
CA ASP A 648 -24.41 9.92 26.74
C ASP A 648 -23.36 10.20 25.63
N PRO A 649 -23.48 11.29 24.85
CA PRO A 649 -22.53 11.57 23.76
C PRO A 649 -21.06 11.67 24.21
N LEU A 650 -20.77 12.13 25.43
CA LEU A 650 -19.40 12.18 25.94
C LEU A 650 -18.91 10.78 26.35
N GLN A 651 -19.79 9.93 26.90
CA GLN A 651 -19.45 8.52 27.13
C GLN A 651 -19.11 7.78 25.82
N VAL A 652 -19.88 8.03 24.76
CA VAL A 652 -19.60 7.51 23.41
C VAL A 652 -18.24 8.00 22.92
N ARG A 653 -17.97 9.31 23.05
CA ARG A 653 -16.68 9.91 22.67
C ARG A 653 -15.51 9.27 23.41
N MET A 654 -15.61 9.14 24.74
CA MET A 654 -14.57 8.53 25.57
C MET A 654 -14.23 7.12 25.09
N LEU A 655 -15.24 6.27 24.86
CA LEU A 655 -14.99 4.90 24.41
C LEU A 655 -14.42 4.85 22.99
N ASN A 656 -14.88 5.72 22.09
CA ASN A 656 -14.31 5.83 20.75
C ASN A 656 -12.84 6.24 20.78
N ASP A 657 -12.46 7.13 21.69
CA ASP A 657 -11.06 7.52 21.85
C ASP A 657 -10.22 6.33 22.34
N GLN A 658 -10.73 5.46 23.23
CA GLN A 658 -10.04 4.22 23.62
C GLN A 658 -9.87 3.25 22.44
N LEU A 659 -10.90 3.09 21.62
CA LEU A 659 -10.87 2.22 20.43
C LEU A 659 -9.88 2.74 19.38
N MET A 660 -9.92 4.04 19.09
CA MET A 660 -9.07 4.70 18.10
C MET A 660 -7.59 4.75 18.55
N LEU A 661 -7.34 5.07 19.81
CA LEU A 661 -5.98 5.30 20.30
C LEU A 661 -5.22 4.01 20.64
N LEU A 662 -5.89 2.86 20.68
CA LEU A 662 -5.25 1.57 20.96
C LEU A 662 -4.03 1.33 20.07
N GLU A 663 -4.16 1.50 18.76
CA GLU A 663 -3.09 1.18 17.81
C GLU A 663 -1.82 2.02 18.07
N ARG A 664 -1.96 3.28 18.52
CA ARG A 664 -0.82 4.14 18.89
C ARG A 664 -0.01 3.60 20.08
N THR A 665 -0.61 2.79 20.94
CA THR A 665 0.08 2.23 22.11
C THR A 665 1.19 1.24 21.74
N PHE A 666 1.16 0.73 20.52
CA PHE A 666 2.18 -0.16 19.98
C PHE A 666 3.34 0.59 19.30
N LEU A 667 3.36 1.92 19.33
CA LEU A 667 4.48 2.70 18.81
C LEU A 667 5.59 2.84 19.84
N ASN A 668 6.81 2.51 19.44
CA ASN A 668 8.04 2.81 20.15
C ASN A 668 9.13 3.20 19.14
N PRO A 669 9.39 4.50 18.94
CA PRO A 669 10.41 4.99 18.00
C PRO A 669 11.85 4.57 18.32
N ARG A 670 12.08 4.00 19.51
CA ARG A 670 13.40 3.47 19.90
C ARG A 670 13.50 1.96 19.68
N ALA A 671 12.42 1.28 19.30
CA ALA A 671 12.44 -0.18 19.17
C ALA A 671 13.31 -0.65 18.02
N PHE A 672 13.29 0.06 16.89
CA PHE A 672 13.98 -0.30 15.66
C PHE A 672 14.77 0.91 15.11
N PRO A 673 15.81 1.41 15.81
CA PRO A 673 16.56 2.59 15.37
C PRO A 673 17.23 2.41 14.00
N GLU A 674 17.41 1.16 13.55
CA GLU A 674 17.94 0.82 12.23
C GLU A 674 16.90 0.91 11.10
N GLU A 675 15.60 0.85 11.42
CA GLU A 675 14.50 0.82 10.45
C GLU A 675 13.79 2.19 10.43
N ARG A 676 14.02 3.01 9.41
CA ARG A 676 13.37 4.34 9.32
C ARG A 676 11.85 4.21 9.35
N TYR A 677 11.20 5.07 10.14
CA TYR A 677 9.73 5.14 10.34
C TYR A 677 9.05 3.95 11.00
N TYR A 678 9.68 2.79 11.12
CA TYR A 678 9.09 1.64 11.78
C TYR A 678 9.14 1.81 13.30
N SER A 679 8.04 2.28 13.87
CA SER A 679 7.86 2.37 15.33
C SER A 679 6.92 1.30 15.86
N HIS A 680 6.13 0.64 15.01
CA HIS A 680 5.11 -0.31 15.43
C HIS A 680 5.67 -1.67 15.87
N VAL A 681 5.65 -1.97 17.17
CA VAL A 681 6.33 -3.14 17.76
C VAL A 681 5.75 -4.49 17.33
N LEU A 682 4.53 -4.53 16.81
CA LEU A 682 3.88 -5.74 16.31
C LEU A 682 4.01 -5.95 14.79
N TRP A 683 4.32 -4.89 14.02
CA TRP A 683 4.25 -4.91 12.55
C TRP A 683 5.55 -4.49 11.86
N ALA A 684 6.61 -4.22 12.62
CA ALA A 684 7.94 -3.96 12.06
C ALA A 684 8.47 -5.14 11.23
N PRO A 685 9.41 -4.90 10.29
CA PRO A 685 9.99 -5.93 9.45
C PRO A 685 10.60 -7.05 10.29
N ARG A 686 10.38 -8.30 9.83
CA ARG A 686 10.89 -9.49 10.49
C ARG A 686 11.95 -10.18 9.63
N THR A 687 13.17 -10.24 10.13
CA THR A 687 14.31 -10.95 9.56
C THR A 687 14.53 -12.33 10.19
N GLY A 688 14.03 -12.56 11.41
CA GLY A 688 14.06 -13.87 12.06
C GLY A 688 13.06 -14.86 11.44
N SER A 689 13.38 -16.16 11.45
CA SER A 689 12.53 -17.20 10.83
C SER A 689 11.23 -17.49 11.58
N VAL A 690 11.16 -17.17 12.88
CA VAL A 690 10.00 -17.48 13.74
C VAL A 690 8.94 -16.38 13.61
N VAL A 691 7.72 -16.75 13.23
CA VAL A 691 6.59 -15.84 13.01
C VAL A 691 5.94 -15.44 14.35
N THR A 692 6.62 -14.56 15.08
CA THR A 692 6.19 -13.99 16.36
C THR A 692 6.42 -12.47 16.36
N PHE A 693 6.45 -11.85 17.54
CA PHE A 693 6.82 -10.45 17.76
C PHE A 693 8.15 -10.12 17.05
N PRO A 694 8.17 -9.19 16.08
CA PRO A 694 9.29 -9.00 15.16
C PRO A 694 10.59 -8.63 15.87
N GLY A 695 10.55 -7.71 16.84
CA GLY A 695 11.74 -7.34 17.62
C GLY A 695 12.36 -8.50 18.37
N LEU A 696 11.55 -9.36 18.97
CA LEU A 696 12.02 -10.57 19.65
C LEU A 696 12.63 -11.57 18.66
N SER A 697 11.94 -11.83 17.54
CA SER A 697 12.40 -12.75 16.50
C SER A 697 13.74 -12.30 15.88
N ASN A 698 13.85 -11.02 15.53
CA ASN A 698 15.05 -10.44 14.94
C ASN A 698 16.23 -10.46 15.91
N ALA A 699 16.01 -10.05 17.17
CA ALA A 699 17.05 -10.08 18.19
C ALA A 699 17.54 -11.51 18.47
N CYS A 700 16.63 -12.50 18.57
CA CYS A 700 17.01 -13.90 18.77
C CYS A 700 17.81 -14.45 17.59
N SER A 701 17.43 -14.09 16.36
CA SER A 701 18.16 -14.48 15.15
C SER A 701 19.61 -13.96 15.19
N ARG A 702 19.80 -12.68 15.55
CA ARG A 702 21.14 -12.07 15.68
C ARG A 702 21.95 -12.63 16.85
N ALA A 703 21.29 -13.00 17.95
CA ALA A 703 21.97 -13.46 19.16
C ALA A 703 22.37 -14.95 19.12
N ARG A 704 21.72 -15.76 18.29
CA ARG A 704 21.85 -17.24 18.25
C ARG A 704 23.30 -17.73 18.16
N ASP A 705 24.14 -17.07 17.38
CA ASP A 705 25.53 -17.47 17.16
C ASP A 705 26.53 -16.70 18.05
N THR A 706 26.04 -16.02 19.09
CA THR A 706 26.85 -15.22 20.01
C THR A 706 26.96 -15.86 21.40
N ALA A 707 28.02 -15.54 22.14
CA ALA A 707 28.25 -16.06 23.49
C ALA A 707 27.13 -15.64 24.47
N SER A 708 26.80 -16.50 25.44
CA SER A 708 25.89 -16.16 26.53
C SER A 708 26.36 -14.91 27.29
N GLY A 709 25.43 -13.99 27.59
CA GLY A 709 25.75 -12.72 28.24
C GLY A 709 26.32 -11.64 27.31
N SER A 710 26.37 -11.88 26.00
CA SER A 710 26.69 -10.86 25.01
C SER A 710 25.67 -9.71 25.00
N GLU A 711 26.07 -8.57 24.43
CA GLU A 711 25.15 -7.45 24.16
C GLU A 711 23.96 -7.87 23.30
N ALA A 712 24.13 -8.86 22.41
CA ALA A 712 23.04 -9.39 21.58
C ALA A 712 21.94 -10.05 22.43
N TRP A 713 22.29 -10.79 23.49
CA TRP A 713 21.31 -11.37 24.41
C TRP A 713 20.67 -10.31 25.32
N ALA A 714 21.40 -9.25 25.68
CA ALA A 714 20.81 -8.10 26.35
C ALA A 714 19.77 -7.40 25.46
N GLU A 715 20.02 -7.31 24.16
CA GLU A 715 19.06 -6.79 23.17
C GLU A 715 17.82 -7.68 23.04
N VAL A 716 17.95 -9.01 23.12
CA VAL A 716 16.79 -9.92 23.20
C VAL A 716 15.90 -9.59 24.40
N GLN A 717 16.50 -9.43 25.59
CA GLN A 717 15.76 -9.06 26.79
C GLN A 717 15.13 -7.67 26.69
N ARG A 718 15.82 -6.72 26.05
CA ARG A 718 15.29 -5.37 25.77
C ARG A 718 14.08 -5.42 24.85
N GLN A 719 14.15 -6.15 23.72
CA GLN A 719 13.03 -6.30 22.78
C GLN A 719 11.83 -7.01 23.42
N LEU A 720 12.07 -8.03 24.24
CA LEU A 720 11.02 -8.66 25.04
C LEU A 720 10.35 -7.65 25.99
N SER A 721 11.14 -6.82 26.67
CA SER A 721 10.62 -5.78 27.58
C SER A 721 9.84 -4.69 26.86
N ILE A 722 10.26 -4.31 25.64
CA ILE A 722 9.55 -3.36 24.78
C ILE A 722 8.15 -3.88 24.46
N VAL A 723 8.02 -5.12 23.99
CA VAL A 723 6.71 -5.67 23.63
C VAL A 723 5.81 -5.86 24.86
N VAL A 724 6.37 -6.30 26.00
CA VAL A 724 5.65 -6.39 27.28
C VAL A 724 5.10 -5.01 27.67
N THR A 725 5.94 -3.98 27.66
CA THR A 725 5.55 -2.61 28.02
C THR A 725 4.46 -2.07 27.08
N ALA A 726 4.57 -2.33 25.78
CA ALA A 726 3.57 -1.94 24.80
C ALA A 726 2.22 -2.62 25.06
N LEU A 727 2.22 -3.93 25.38
CA LEU A 727 0.99 -4.67 25.71
C LEU A 727 0.37 -4.22 27.04
N GLU A 728 1.19 -3.92 28.04
CA GLU A 728 0.70 -3.37 29.30
C GLU A 728 0.10 -1.97 29.13
N GLY A 729 0.75 -1.13 28.30
CA GLY A 729 0.23 0.19 27.91
C GLY A 729 -1.07 0.08 27.13
N ALA A 730 -1.15 -0.85 26.18
CA ALA A 730 -2.37 -1.16 25.44
C ALA A 730 -3.52 -1.57 26.37
N ALA A 731 -3.27 -2.52 27.29
CA ALA A 731 -4.25 -2.94 28.28
C ALA A 731 -4.69 -1.77 29.18
N ALA A 732 -3.75 -0.92 29.60
CA ALA A 732 -4.03 0.26 30.41
C ALA A 732 -4.93 1.26 29.67
N THR A 733 -4.68 1.51 28.39
CA THR A 733 -5.51 2.38 27.53
C THR A 733 -6.95 1.90 27.40
N LEU A 734 -7.18 0.58 27.44
CA LEU A 734 -8.53 0.01 27.37
C LEU A 734 -9.31 0.12 28.68
N ARG A 735 -8.67 0.35 29.83
CA ARG A 735 -9.37 0.49 31.13
C ARG A 735 -10.17 1.78 31.22
N PRO A 736 -11.30 1.81 31.96
CA PRO A 736 -11.87 3.09 32.38
C PRO A 736 -10.84 3.87 33.20
N VAL A 737 -11.00 5.20 33.26
CA VAL A 737 -10.19 6.04 34.15
C VAL A 737 -10.38 5.57 35.59
N ALA A 738 -9.38 4.92 36.15
CA ALA A 738 -9.16 4.72 37.57
C ALA A 738 -7.77 5.28 37.89
N ASP A 739 -7.54 5.81 39.09
CA ASP A 739 -6.31 6.53 39.48
C ASP A 739 -5.04 5.86 38.89
N LEU A 740 -4.25 6.67 38.17
CA LEU A 740 -3.08 6.28 37.37
C LEU A 740 -2.09 5.40 38.14
#